data_AF-A0A7X8XMP3-F1
#
_entry.id   AF-A0A7X8XMP3-F1
#
_cell.length_a   1.000
_cell.length_b   1.000
_cell.length_c   1.000
_cell.angle_alpha   90.00
_cell.angle_beta   90.00
_cell.angle_gamma   90.00
#
_symmetry.space_group_name_H-M   'P 1'
#
loop_
_entity.id
_entity.type
_entity.pdbx_description
1 polymer ?
#
loop_
_entity_poly.entity_id
_entity_poly.type
_entity_poly.pdbx_seq_one_letter_code
_entity_poly.pdbx_strand_id
1 'polypeptide(L)'
;MSRRLIRYLVLVLLWLALPSPLWASSPAEEPAEVARQALGRLTRMVEEGRPFGPQDAAWLSGLQESLGRATMSVPDPDRPGATRILDTRLTPERLNAFPDSARVLRDTLATVLEATDNPPRIRQLGEIHVPVHNHELGEFLKPTYGASSFRALFEKARQMGIFALKIDSETGLASTSGVSSSENPEMSERQWVTDTIRTGEYKRKAEPAGWRRALLTLARFYTNPTEQAAFDRAIADPDTYRQGGPEEGVAHIFYPQTLQRDPDWFNNQRLESHGLALGALVQALTAGMVHQEPWGFADSEAVDDRILKTIANLTAYFVALDYPSAPSAGNWEETPFPGGLTWDTEAIRSGLALVRDFMANPAYDANPEVVRVRQRLLEQPHGALLGRTAELDRWIEAGSRRVRRTFLAESPGHREMDSSLVFLASSSGTLADDPRLDVALNLELLGTLERALVREDGMIRYAPFTLVLQDGTQVRSPDSYLTMNYHIAIDREGRINLEWKRILDEFGSKDASDPAVFAARASLSTSDREAEWFMVSDLARGYVRQAMKILDSLEGRQPSRDERALLDRAWAGATRNLNRGYARVTGSGGGLKSNGVPAPAAAVPEAWQYVSRLPSGSARVPGANTPLAWAQVSLWGASGEFLAGLERLEAAGLLP
;
A
#
# COMPACT_ATOMS: atom_id res chain seq x y z
N MET A 1 -46.54 40.89 -62.27
CA MET A 1 -46.74 40.51 -60.85
C MET A 1 -47.26 41.70 -60.07
N SER A 2 -48.41 41.57 -59.41
CA SER A 2 -49.10 42.68 -58.73
C SER A 2 -48.41 43.03 -57.40
N ARG A 3 -48.35 44.32 -57.05
CA ARG A 3 -47.80 44.84 -55.78
C ARG A 3 -48.43 44.19 -54.54
N ARG A 4 -49.63 43.60 -54.65
CA ARG A 4 -50.27 42.83 -53.57
C ARG A 4 -49.62 41.46 -53.36
N LEU A 5 -49.16 40.80 -54.43
CA LEU A 5 -48.51 39.49 -54.35
C LEU A 5 -47.12 39.60 -53.67
N ILE A 6 -46.40 40.69 -53.95
CA ILE A 6 -45.09 40.98 -53.32
C ILE A 6 -45.26 41.28 -51.83
N ARG A 7 -46.29 42.05 -51.44
CA ARG A 7 -46.60 42.29 -50.01
C ARG A 7 -46.99 41.03 -49.26
N TYR A 8 -47.73 40.12 -49.90
CA TYR A 8 -48.09 38.83 -49.30
C TYR A 8 -46.87 37.91 -49.12
N LEU A 9 -45.99 37.84 -50.13
CA LEU A 9 -44.73 37.09 -50.06
C LEU A 9 -43.77 37.64 -49.00
N VAL A 10 -43.66 38.98 -48.89
CA VAL A 10 -42.83 39.63 -47.86
C VAL A 10 -43.38 39.39 -46.45
N LEU A 11 -44.72 39.41 -46.26
CA LEU A 11 -45.34 39.11 -44.97
C LEU A 11 -45.21 37.63 -44.58
N VAL A 12 -45.33 36.70 -45.53
CA VAL A 12 -45.13 35.26 -45.28
C VAL A 12 -43.66 34.94 -45.01
N LEU A 13 -42.72 35.57 -45.70
CA LEU A 13 -41.29 35.43 -45.43
C LEU A 13 -40.88 36.06 -44.08
N LEU A 14 -41.50 37.16 -43.67
CA LEU A 14 -41.29 37.75 -42.33
C LEU A 14 -41.89 36.88 -41.21
N TRP A 15 -42.98 36.16 -41.48
CA TRP A 15 -43.59 35.25 -40.50
C TRP A 15 -42.81 33.93 -40.36
N LEU A 16 -42.21 33.44 -41.45
CA LEU A 16 -41.31 32.28 -41.45
C LEU A 16 -39.90 32.59 -40.92
N ALA A 17 -39.54 33.88 -40.82
CA ALA A 17 -38.26 34.35 -40.25
C ALA A 17 -38.36 34.78 -38.78
N LEU A 18 -39.55 34.68 -38.16
CA LEU A 18 -39.66 34.76 -36.72
C LEU A 18 -39.11 33.46 -36.13
N PRO A 19 -38.14 33.50 -35.21
CA PRO A 19 -37.82 32.32 -34.43
C PRO A 19 -39.13 31.85 -33.81
N SER A 20 -39.43 30.55 -33.95
CA SER A 20 -40.40 29.91 -33.06
C SER A 20 -40.08 30.38 -31.63
N PRO A 21 -41.07 30.58 -30.73
CA PRO A 21 -40.72 30.77 -29.34
C PRO A 21 -39.91 29.54 -28.96
N LEU A 22 -38.60 29.73 -28.84
CA LEU A 22 -37.73 28.85 -28.11
C LEU A 22 -38.45 28.80 -26.77
N TRP A 23 -39.18 27.71 -26.56
CA TRP A 23 -39.43 27.26 -25.21
C TRP A 23 -38.03 27.24 -24.64
N ALA A 24 -37.73 28.25 -23.81
CA ALA A 24 -36.54 28.24 -23.02
C ALA A 24 -36.70 26.96 -22.20
N SER A 25 -36.08 25.87 -22.66
CA SER A 25 -35.73 24.77 -21.80
C SER A 25 -35.09 25.45 -20.61
N SER A 26 -35.68 25.29 -19.42
CA SER A 26 -35.05 25.71 -18.17
C SER A 26 -33.56 25.39 -18.29
N PRO A 27 -32.66 26.34 -17.99
CA PRO A 27 -31.23 26.08 -18.10
C PRO A 27 -30.98 24.76 -17.36
N ALA A 28 -30.43 23.77 -18.07
CA ALA A 28 -30.20 22.45 -17.50
C ALA A 28 -29.47 22.66 -16.17
N GLU A 29 -30.07 22.18 -15.08
CA GLU A 29 -29.51 22.37 -13.74
C GLU A 29 -28.07 21.86 -13.73
N GLU A 30 -27.18 22.61 -13.09
CA GLU A 30 -25.77 22.25 -13.04
C GLU A 30 -25.63 20.86 -12.38
N PRO A 31 -24.85 19.92 -12.97
CA PRO A 31 -24.74 18.55 -12.44
C PRO A 31 -24.41 18.46 -10.94
N ALA A 32 -23.57 19.38 -10.45
CA ALA A 32 -23.23 19.46 -9.02
C ALA A 32 -24.45 19.83 -8.16
N GLU A 33 -25.31 20.73 -8.63
CA GLU A 33 -26.52 21.14 -7.91
C GLU A 33 -27.55 20.00 -7.88
N VAL A 34 -27.73 19.29 -9.01
CA VAL A 34 -28.56 18.08 -9.07
C VAL A 34 -28.06 17.04 -8.07
N ALA A 35 -26.74 16.83 -7.99
CA ALA A 35 -26.13 15.90 -7.04
C ALA A 35 -26.39 16.32 -5.58
N ARG A 36 -26.28 17.61 -5.23
CA ARG A 36 -26.54 18.11 -3.87
C ARG A 36 -28.00 17.93 -3.46
N GLN A 37 -28.94 18.24 -4.35
CA GLN A 37 -30.36 18.04 -4.09
C GLN A 37 -30.70 16.55 -3.92
N ALA A 38 -30.14 15.69 -4.79
CA ALA A 38 -30.31 14.25 -4.70
C ALA A 38 -29.70 13.69 -3.41
N LEU A 39 -28.52 14.16 -3.00
CA LEU A 39 -27.88 13.79 -1.74
C LEU A 39 -28.81 14.08 -0.54
N GLY A 40 -29.39 15.28 -0.46
CA GLY A 40 -30.31 15.64 0.61
C GLY A 40 -31.58 14.78 0.66
N ARG A 41 -32.10 14.36 -0.51
CA ARG A 41 -33.23 13.42 -0.58
C ARG A 41 -32.84 12.02 -0.12
N LEU A 42 -31.71 11.50 -0.59
CA LEU A 42 -31.22 10.16 -0.26
C LEU A 42 -30.86 10.04 1.23
N THR A 43 -30.26 11.08 1.82
CA THR A 43 -29.97 11.11 3.27
C THR A 43 -31.24 10.90 4.09
N ARG A 44 -32.31 11.65 3.80
CA ARG A 44 -33.61 11.46 4.48
C ARG A 44 -34.18 10.06 4.28
N MET A 45 -34.10 9.52 3.06
CA MET A 45 -34.56 8.16 2.79
C MET A 45 -33.81 7.11 3.63
N VAL A 46 -32.49 7.25 3.76
CA VAL A 46 -31.67 6.34 4.57
C VAL A 46 -32.00 6.47 6.07
N GLU A 47 -32.20 7.69 6.57
CA GLU A 47 -32.60 7.95 7.97
C GLU A 47 -34.00 7.37 8.28
N GLU A 48 -34.93 7.47 7.34
CA GLU A 48 -36.29 6.92 7.43
C GLU A 48 -36.35 5.40 7.24
N GLY A 49 -35.28 4.78 6.72
CA GLY A 49 -35.32 3.38 6.27
C GLY A 49 -36.31 3.14 5.13
N ARG A 50 -36.57 4.16 4.31
CA ARG A 50 -37.63 4.16 3.29
C ARG A 50 -37.13 3.57 1.96
N PRO A 51 -37.81 2.55 1.38
CA PRO A 51 -37.49 2.06 0.04
C PRO A 51 -37.91 3.07 -1.05
N PHE A 52 -37.39 2.88 -2.27
CA PHE A 52 -37.84 3.65 -3.43
C PHE A 52 -39.27 3.26 -3.80
N GLY A 53 -40.13 4.24 -4.06
CA GLY A 53 -41.53 4.02 -4.46
C GLY A 53 -41.86 4.66 -5.82
N PRO A 54 -43.07 4.42 -6.35
CA PRO A 54 -43.52 5.02 -7.61
C PRO A 54 -43.41 6.56 -7.64
N GLN A 55 -43.58 7.21 -6.49
CA GLN A 55 -43.43 8.65 -6.32
C GLN A 55 -41.99 9.16 -6.57
N ASP A 56 -40.99 8.28 -6.53
CA ASP A 56 -39.60 8.62 -6.78
C ASP A 56 -39.25 8.53 -8.28
N ALA A 57 -40.07 7.88 -9.11
CA ALA A 57 -39.73 7.55 -10.51
C ALA A 57 -39.39 8.77 -11.37
N ALA A 58 -40.18 9.84 -11.30
CA ALA A 58 -39.92 11.06 -12.07
C ALA A 58 -38.60 11.74 -11.67
N TRP A 59 -38.30 11.77 -10.37
CA TRP A 59 -37.04 12.30 -9.87
C TRP A 59 -35.85 11.43 -10.27
N LEU A 60 -35.99 10.10 -10.18
CA LEU A 60 -34.93 9.18 -10.60
C LEU A 60 -34.65 9.28 -12.11
N SER A 61 -35.66 9.52 -12.94
CA SER A 61 -35.48 9.80 -14.37
C SER A 61 -34.67 11.09 -14.59
N GLY A 62 -34.99 12.16 -13.86
CA GLY A 62 -34.20 13.39 -13.92
C GLY A 62 -32.76 13.20 -13.44
N LEU A 63 -32.55 12.44 -12.35
CA LEU A 63 -31.21 12.09 -11.86
C LEU A 63 -30.42 11.28 -12.89
N GLN A 64 -31.10 10.32 -13.55
CA GLN A 64 -30.54 9.50 -14.61
C GLN A 64 -30.09 10.32 -15.82
N GLU A 65 -30.91 11.29 -16.25
CA GLU A 65 -30.62 12.18 -17.38
C GLU A 65 -29.43 13.10 -17.09
N SER A 66 -29.33 13.61 -15.87
CA SER A 66 -28.27 14.54 -15.48
C SER A 66 -26.94 13.84 -15.18
N LEU A 67 -26.96 12.75 -14.41
CA LEU A 67 -25.77 12.14 -13.81
C LEU A 67 -25.49 10.71 -14.25
N GLY A 68 -26.37 10.08 -15.02
CA GLY A 68 -26.23 8.69 -15.43
C GLY A 68 -26.35 8.49 -16.95
N ARG A 69 -26.58 7.23 -17.34
CA ARG A 69 -27.07 6.82 -18.66
C ARG A 69 -27.97 5.59 -18.54
N ALA A 70 -28.87 5.38 -19.52
CA ALA A 70 -29.82 4.26 -19.48
C ALA A 70 -29.17 2.89 -19.73
N THR A 71 -28.07 2.84 -20.49
CA THR A 71 -27.33 1.62 -20.78
C THR A 71 -25.83 1.86 -20.81
N MET A 72 -25.04 0.83 -20.52
CA MET A 72 -23.58 0.86 -20.56
C MET A 72 -23.02 -0.40 -21.23
N SER A 73 -21.98 -0.26 -22.05
CA SER A 73 -21.18 -1.40 -22.53
C SER A 73 -19.95 -1.57 -21.64
N VAL A 74 -19.71 -2.76 -21.12
CA VAL A 74 -18.51 -3.10 -20.33
C VAL A 74 -17.82 -4.34 -20.87
N PRO A 75 -16.51 -4.52 -20.59
CA PRO A 75 -15.88 -5.82 -20.73
C PRO A 75 -16.72 -6.89 -20.00
N ASP A 76 -16.91 -8.04 -20.65
CA ASP A 76 -17.57 -9.19 -20.03
C ASP A 76 -16.51 -9.97 -19.25
N PRO A 77 -16.53 -9.90 -17.92
CA PRO A 77 -15.45 -10.45 -17.14
C PRO A 77 -15.49 -11.98 -17.07
N ASP A 78 -16.62 -12.59 -17.45
CA ASP A 78 -16.77 -14.05 -17.59
C ASP A 78 -16.31 -14.54 -18.97
N ARG A 79 -16.06 -13.63 -19.92
CA ARG A 79 -15.64 -13.93 -21.30
C ARG A 79 -14.59 -12.91 -21.76
N PRO A 80 -13.29 -13.14 -21.45
CA PRO A 80 -12.21 -12.23 -21.82
C PRO A 80 -12.26 -11.81 -23.29
N GLY A 81 -12.16 -10.50 -23.54
CA GLY A 81 -12.23 -9.90 -24.88
C GLY A 81 -13.64 -9.66 -25.44
N ALA A 82 -14.70 -10.15 -24.77
CA ALA A 82 -16.08 -9.80 -25.11
C ALA A 82 -16.56 -8.56 -24.32
N THR A 83 -17.66 -7.98 -24.77
CA THR A 83 -18.38 -6.91 -24.07
C THR A 83 -19.83 -7.31 -23.83
N ARG A 84 -20.41 -6.88 -22.70
CA ARG A 84 -21.84 -7.00 -22.41
C ARG A 84 -22.48 -5.64 -22.19
N ILE A 85 -23.73 -5.49 -22.64
CA ILE A 85 -24.53 -4.29 -22.43
C ILE A 85 -25.36 -4.47 -21.15
N LEU A 86 -25.22 -3.53 -20.22
CA LEU A 86 -25.97 -3.47 -18.97
C LEU A 86 -27.11 -2.45 -19.10
N ASP A 87 -28.27 -2.80 -18.54
CA ASP A 87 -29.35 -1.85 -18.27
C ASP A 87 -29.03 -1.10 -16.97
N THR A 88 -28.85 0.21 -17.05
CA THR A 88 -28.38 1.03 -15.93
C THR A 88 -29.43 2.04 -15.48
N ARG A 89 -30.68 1.87 -15.92
CA ARG A 89 -31.81 2.73 -15.55
C ARG A 89 -32.06 2.75 -14.04
N LEU A 90 -32.16 3.96 -13.47
CA LEU A 90 -32.56 4.21 -12.09
C LEU A 90 -34.10 4.13 -11.95
N THR A 91 -34.65 2.92 -11.94
CA THR A 91 -36.08 2.69 -11.64
C THR A 91 -36.25 2.23 -10.20
N PRO A 92 -37.35 2.56 -9.50
CA PRO A 92 -37.60 2.08 -8.14
C PRO A 92 -37.42 0.56 -7.97
N GLU A 93 -37.90 -0.24 -8.92
CA GLU A 93 -37.81 -1.70 -8.90
C GLU A 93 -36.36 -2.18 -8.91
N ARG A 94 -35.54 -1.65 -9.82
CA ARG A 94 -34.10 -1.98 -9.93
C ARG A 94 -33.31 -1.52 -8.71
N LEU A 95 -33.60 -0.32 -8.21
CA LEU A 95 -32.94 0.19 -7.00
C LEU A 95 -33.28 -0.68 -5.78
N ASN A 96 -34.53 -1.05 -5.58
CA ASN A 96 -34.93 -1.90 -4.46
C ASN A 96 -34.41 -3.34 -4.59
N ALA A 97 -34.04 -3.79 -5.78
CA ALA A 97 -33.39 -5.09 -5.99
C ALA A 97 -31.88 -5.08 -5.63
N PHE A 98 -31.26 -3.90 -5.53
CA PHE A 98 -29.87 -3.75 -5.12
C PHE A 98 -29.79 -3.48 -3.60
N PRO A 99 -29.04 -4.28 -2.82
CA PRO A 99 -28.92 -4.11 -1.37
C PRO A 99 -28.47 -2.70 -0.98
N ASP A 100 -29.20 -2.06 -0.06
CA ASP A 100 -28.88 -0.72 0.47
C ASP A 100 -28.65 0.36 -0.61
N SER A 101 -29.31 0.26 -1.77
CA SER A 101 -29.11 1.17 -2.91
C SER A 101 -29.26 2.66 -2.58
N ALA A 102 -30.17 3.04 -1.67
CA ALA A 102 -30.30 4.42 -1.22
C ALA A 102 -29.03 4.93 -0.53
N ARG A 103 -28.41 4.09 0.32
CA ARG A 103 -27.15 4.37 0.99
C ARG A 103 -26.00 4.43 0.00
N VAL A 104 -25.92 3.46 -0.92
CA VAL A 104 -24.88 3.41 -1.95
C VAL A 104 -24.93 4.64 -2.85
N LEU A 105 -26.11 5.08 -3.29
CA LEU A 105 -26.27 6.30 -4.08
C LEU A 105 -25.93 7.55 -3.27
N ARG A 106 -26.34 7.63 -2.01
CA ARG A 106 -25.98 8.73 -1.10
C ARG A 106 -24.46 8.86 -0.99
N ASP A 107 -23.79 7.76 -0.67
CA ASP A 107 -22.34 7.71 -0.44
C ASP A 107 -21.58 8.01 -1.72
N THR A 108 -22.07 7.49 -2.85
CA THR A 108 -21.56 7.82 -4.19
C THR A 108 -21.60 9.32 -4.48
N LEU A 109 -22.76 9.96 -4.30
CA LEU A 109 -22.90 11.39 -4.56
C LEU A 109 -22.08 12.23 -3.59
N ALA A 110 -22.03 11.84 -2.31
CA ALA A 110 -21.23 12.51 -1.31
C ALA A 110 -19.73 12.50 -1.67
N THR A 111 -19.20 11.34 -2.07
CA THR A 111 -17.79 11.19 -2.48
C THR A 111 -17.47 11.95 -3.77
N VAL A 112 -18.36 11.95 -4.76
CA VAL A 112 -18.19 12.75 -6.00
C VAL A 112 -18.22 14.26 -5.70
N LEU A 113 -19.09 14.70 -4.80
CA LEU A 113 -19.14 16.09 -4.36
C LEU A 113 -17.89 16.47 -3.55
N GLU A 114 -17.39 15.60 -2.68
CA GLU A 114 -16.11 15.81 -1.99
C GLU A 114 -14.97 16.01 -2.99
N ALA A 115 -14.86 15.13 -3.99
CA ALA A 115 -13.89 15.22 -5.06
C ALA A 115 -14.02 16.53 -5.87
N THR A 116 -15.24 17.08 -5.97
CA THR A 116 -15.56 18.29 -6.73
C THR A 116 -15.25 19.56 -5.92
N ASP A 117 -15.68 19.59 -4.65
CA ASP A 117 -15.72 20.80 -3.84
C ASP A 117 -14.46 21.00 -2.99
N ASN A 118 -13.67 19.95 -2.74
CA ASN A 118 -12.49 19.98 -1.86
C ASN A 118 -11.17 19.58 -2.55
N PRO A 119 -10.73 20.28 -3.62
CA PRO A 119 -9.45 19.98 -4.26
C PRO A 119 -8.25 20.35 -3.35
N PRO A 120 -7.12 19.62 -3.42
CA PRO A 120 -5.91 19.97 -2.69
C PRO A 120 -5.32 21.30 -3.16
N ARG A 121 -4.52 21.94 -2.30
CA ARG A 121 -3.72 23.11 -2.70
C ARG A 121 -2.41 22.65 -3.31
N ILE A 122 -2.14 23.04 -4.55
CA ILE A 122 -0.85 22.77 -5.18
C ILE A 122 0.19 23.75 -4.62
N ARG A 123 1.26 23.22 -4.03
CA ARG A 123 2.40 23.99 -3.51
C ARG A 123 3.66 23.63 -4.27
N GLN A 124 4.39 24.65 -4.74
CA GLN A 124 5.71 24.47 -5.30
C GLN A 124 6.75 24.36 -4.18
N LEU A 125 7.51 23.27 -4.14
CA LEU A 125 8.57 23.01 -3.17
C LEU A 125 9.86 22.68 -3.93
N GLY A 126 10.61 23.73 -4.29
CA GLY A 126 11.80 23.58 -5.11
C GLY A 126 11.40 23.19 -6.53
N GLU A 127 11.83 22.02 -6.98
CA GLU A 127 11.56 21.50 -8.33
C GLU A 127 10.23 20.75 -8.46
N ILE A 128 9.56 20.42 -7.34
CA ILE A 128 8.32 19.63 -7.36
C ILE A 128 7.08 20.48 -7.07
N HIS A 129 5.97 20.10 -7.69
CA HIS A 129 4.63 20.58 -7.35
C HIS A 129 3.93 19.46 -6.59
N VAL A 130 3.49 19.73 -5.36
CA VAL A 130 2.83 18.74 -4.52
C VAL A 130 1.40 19.18 -4.17
N PRO A 131 0.41 18.30 -4.33
CA PRO A 131 -0.93 18.49 -3.78
C PRO A 131 -0.88 18.36 -2.26
N VAL A 132 -1.21 19.44 -1.57
CA VAL A 132 -1.23 19.52 -0.10
C VAL A 132 -2.67 19.47 0.39
N HIS A 133 -3.02 18.35 1.04
CA HIS A 133 -4.35 18.08 1.58
C HIS A 133 -4.54 18.63 2.99
N ASN A 134 -3.50 18.60 3.82
CA ASN A 134 -3.50 19.26 5.12
C ASN A 134 -2.80 20.63 5.05
N HIS A 135 -3.57 21.71 4.94
CA HIS A 135 -3.02 23.06 4.80
C HIS A 135 -2.23 23.52 6.02
N GLU A 136 -2.67 23.15 7.24
CA GLU A 136 -2.02 23.55 8.48
C GLU A 136 -0.61 22.94 8.60
N LEU A 137 -0.47 21.67 8.20
CA LEU A 137 0.82 21.01 8.07
C LEU A 137 1.62 21.52 6.86
N GLY A 138 0.91 21.85 5.79
CA GLY A 138 1.44 22.42 4.55
C GLY A 138 2.31 23.65 4.77
N GLU A 139 1.96 24.51 5.72
CA GLU A 139 2.73 25.72 6.05
C GLU A 139 4.16 25.44 6.52
N PHE A 140 4.40 24.25 7.09
CA PHE A 140 5.72 23.83 7.56
C PHE A 140 6.57 23.22 6.45
N LEU A 141 6.00 22.93 5.27
CA LEU A 141 6.72 22.32 4.17
C LEU A 141 7.70 23.30 3.52
N LYS A 142 8.95 22.87 3.31
CA LYS A 142 10.02 23.69 2.73
C LYS A 142 10.76 22.95 1.61
N PRO A 143 11.30 23.69 0.62
CA PRO A 143 12.15 23.10 -0.42
C PRO A 143 13.44 22.51 0.15
N THR A 144 13.95 23.09 1.25
CA THR A 144 15.11 22.63 2.00
C THR A 144 14.85 22.81 3.49
N TYR A 145 15.51 22.01 4.33
CA TYR A 145 15.36 22.05 5.78
C TYR A 145 16.71 22.15 6.46
N GLY A 146 16.77 22.93 7.54
CA GLY A 146 17.68 22.67 8.66
C GLY A 146 16.97 21.88 9.77
N ALA A 147 17.73 21.31 10.70
CA ALA A 147 17.24 20.42 11.76
C ALA A 147 16.11 21.08 12.58
N SER A 148 16.27 22.34 12.99
CA SER A 148 15.24 23.05 13.76
C SER A 148 13.93 23.20 12.99
N SER A 149 13.99 23.50 11.69
CA SER A 149 12.79 23.69 10.87
C SER A 149 12.05 22.38 10.60
N PHE A 150 12.80 21.29 10.37
CA PHE A 150 12.18 19.97 10.19
C PHE A 150 11.64 19.42 11.51
N ARG A 151 12.35 19.63 12.63
CA ARG A 151 11.85 19.26 13.96
C ARG A 151 10.50 19.92 14.25
N ALA A 152 10.31 21.18 13.87
CA ALA A 152 9.02 21.86 14.02
C ALA A 152 7.90 21.18 13.20
N LEU A 153 8.16 20.79 11.95
CA LEU A 153 7.22 20.02 11.12
C LEU A 153 6.88 18.67 11.78
N PHE A 154 7.90 17.93 12.22
CA PHE A 154 7.72 16.61 12.80
C PHE A 154 6.96 16.66 14.14
N GLU A 155 7.26 17.65 14.98
CA GLU A 155 6.53 17.88 16.23
C GLU A 155 5.08 18.33 16.00
N LYS A 156 4.84 19.19 15.00
CA LYS A 156 3.47 19.55 14.60
C LYS A 156 2.69 18.32 14.18
N ALA A 157 3.28 17.46 13.35
CA ALA A 157 2.68 16.20 12.93
C ALA A 157 2.35 15.28 14.11
N ARG A 158 3.26 15.18 15.08
CA ARG A 158 3.06 14.41 16.32
C ARG A 158 1.92 14.97 17.18
N GLN A 159 1.87 16.29 17.37
CA GLN A 159 0.81 16.97 18.13
C GLN A 159 -0.57 16.78 17.49
N MET A 160 -0.64 16.66 16.16
CA MET A 160 -1.87 16.36 15.43
C MET A 160 -2.31 14.91 15.53
N GLY A 161 -1.52 14.02 16.16
CA GLY A 161 -1.87 12.61 16.31
C GLY A 161 -1.64 11.77 15.04
N ILE A 162 -0.91 12.28 14.04
CA ILE A 162 -0.69 11.60 12.75
C ILE A 162 -0.09 10.20 12.93
N PHE A 163 0.73 10.00 13.97
CA PHE A 163 1.43 8.75 14.26
C PHE A 163 0.76 7.89 15.34
N ALA A 164 -0.48 8.20 15.72
CA ALA A 164 -1.20 7.43 16.73
C ALA A 164 -1.62 6.07 16.16
N LEU A 165 -1.02 5.00 16.67
CA LEU A 165 -1.40 3.62 16.37
C LEU A 165 -2.38 3.10 17.42
N LYS A 166 -3.34 2.28 16.99
CA LYS A 166 -4.19 1.48 17.88
C LYS A 166 -3.48 0.17 18.17
N ILE A 167 -3.07 -0.07 19.42
CA ILE A 167 -2.35 -1.26 19.83
C ILE A 167 -3.21 -2.04 20.83
N ASP A 168 -3.38 -3.33 20.56
CA ASP A 168 -4.04 -4.26 21.45
C ASP A 168 -3.12 -4.61 22.63
N SER A 169 -3.59 -4.40 23.86
CA SER A 169 -2.76 -4.54 25.04
C SER A 169 -2.40 -5.99 25.35
N GLU A 170 -3.26 -6.96 25.00
CA GLU A 170 -3.08 -8.38 25.30
C GLU A 170 -2.08 -9.04 24.35
N THR A 171 -2.32 -8.91 23.05
CA THR A 171 -1.50 -9.49 21.98
C THR A 171 -0.28 -8.63 21.65
N GLY A 172 -0.34 -7.34 21.98
CA GLY A 172 0.62 -6.34 21.54
C GLY A 172 0.46 -5.94 20.07
N LEU A 173 -0.48 -6.50 19.31
CA LEU A 173 -0.58 -6.24 17.86
C LEU A 173 -1.13 -4.84 17.59
N ALA A 174 -0.61 -4.16 16.56
CA ALA A 174 -1.17 -2.90 16.09
C ALA A 174 -2.24 -3.20 15.03
N SER A 175 -3.41 -2.57 15.14
CA SER A 175 -4.46 -2.69 14.13
C SER A 175 -3.92 -2.28 12.77
N THR A 176 -4.12 -3.12 11.75
CA THR A 176 -3.67 -2.90 10.36
C THR A 176 -4.14 -1.54 9.85
N SER A 177 -5.41 -1.22 10.08
CA SER A 177 -6.00 0.06 9.74
C SER A 177 -6.84 0.63 10.90
N GLY A 178 -7.17 1.92 10.82
CA GLY A 178 -8.01 2.61 11.79
C GLY A 178 -9.51 2.39 11.61
N VAL A 179 -9.93 1.60 10.62
CA VAL A 179 -11.34 1.35 10.26
C VAL A 179 -12.03 0.42 11.26
N SER A 180 -13.37 0.44 11.30
CA SER A 180 -14.15 -0.48 12.11
C SER A 180 -14.51 -1.76 11.36
N SER A 181 -14.80 -2.84 12.09
CA SER A 181 -15.34 -4.09 11.54
C SER A 181 -16.61 -3.90 10.73
N SER A 182 -17.46 -2.93 11.11
CA SER A 182 -18.66 -2.60 10.36
C SER A 182 -18.39 -1.88 9.03
N GLU A 183 -17.23 -1.25 8.87
CA GLU A 183 -16.83 -0.57 7.63
C GLU A 183 -16.05 -1.52 6.71
N ASN A 184 -15.04 -2.19 7.26
CA ASN A 184 -14.23 -3.15 6.53
C ASN A 184 -13.72 -4.23 7.50
N PRO A 185 -14.38 -5.39 7.61
CA PRO A 185 -13.96 -6.47 8.49
C PRO A 185 -12.60 -7.04 8.08
N GLU A 186 -12.30 -7.07 6.78
CA GLU A 186 -11.02 -7.58 6.27
C GLU A 186 -9.83 -6.83 6.85
N MET A 187 -9.91 -5.50 6.90
CA MET A 187 -8.79 -4.66 7.33
C MET A 187 -8.78 -4.37 8.84
N SER A 188 -9.80 -4.80 9.57
CA SER A 188 -9.95 -4.53 11.02
C SER A 188 -9.95 -5.79 11.89
N GLU A 189 -10.32 -6.95 11.33
CA GLU A 189 -10.36 -8.22 12.06
C GLU A 189 -9.15 -9.13 11.76
N ARG A 190 -8.45 -8.88 10.65
CA ARG A 190 -7.28 -9.66 10.24
C ARG A 190 -5.97 -8.97 10.61
N GLN A 191 -4.94 -9.77 10.86
CA GLN A 191 -3.58 -9.33 11.07
C GLN A 191 -2.65 -9.88 9.99
N TRP A 192 -1.83 -8.99 9.43
CA TRP A 192 -0.73 -9.35 8.55
C TRP A 192 0.58 -9.43 9.33
N VAL A 193 1.38 -10.45 9.03
CA VAL A 193 2.73 -10.59 9.56
C VAL A 193 3.59 -9.38 9.17
N THR A 194 3.60 -8.98 7.90
CA THR A 194 4.39 -7.83 7.41
C THR A 194 4.06 -6.56 8.19
N ASP A 195 2.77 -6.20 8.31
CA ASP A 195 2.30 -5.03 9.05
C ASP A 195 2.69 -5.07 10.54
N THR A 196 2.62 -6.27 11.15
CA THR A 196 3.08 -6.46 12.54
C THR A 196 4.56 -6.13 12.67
N ILE A 197 5.40 -6.60 11.74
CA ILE A 197 6.84 -6.34 11.78
C ILE A 197 7.15 -4.87 11.47
N ARG A 198 6.49 -4.28 10.47
CA ARG A 198 6.69 -2.88 10.07
C ARG A 198 6.32 -1.91 11.20
N THR A 199 5.21 -2.16 11.91
CA THR A 199 4.83 -1.36 13.08
C THR A 199 5.78 -1.53 14.28
N GLY A 200 6.59 -2.60 14.29
CA GLY A 200 7.66 -2.82 15.27
C GLY A 200 8.67 -1.69 15.36
N GLU A 201 8.89 -0.92 14.29
CA GLU A 201 9.79 0.22 14.31
C GLU A 201 9.36 1.30 15.31
N TYR A 202 8.06 1.65 15.30
CA TYR A 202 7.47 2.56 16.26
C TYR A 202 7.43 1.93 17.66
N LYS A 203 6.95 0.69 17.75
CA LYS A 203 6.73 0.01 19.03
C LYS A 203 8.00 -0.22 19.83
N ARG A 204 9.14 -0.50 19.18
CA ARG A 204 10.44 -0.63 19.88
C ARG A 204 10.81 0.61 20.69
N LYS A 205 10.37 1.82 20.28
CA LYS A 205 10.61 3.07 21.01
C LYS A 205 9.47 3.43 21.95
N ALA A 206 8.23 3.34 21.46
CA ALA A 206 7.05 3.83 22.18
C ALA A 206 6.45 2.80 23.16
N GLU A 207 6.53 1.51 22.85
CA GLU A 207 5.96 0.43 23.66
C GLU A 207 6.81 -0.85 23.63
N PRO A 208 8.04 -0.83 24.21
CA PRO A 208 8.98 -1.96 24.15
C PRO A 208 8.40 -3.30 24.62
N ALA A 209 7.57 -3.28 25.67
CA ALA A 209 6.90 -4.48 26.18
C ALA A 209 5.82 -5.00 25.20
N GLY A 210 5.05 -4.10 24.58
CA GLY A 210 4.07 -4.46 23.55
C GLY A 210 4.72 -5.00 22.28
N TRP A 211 5.95 -4.59 21.98
CA TRP A 211 6.74 -5.22 20.91
C TRP A 211 7.06 -6.68 21.21
N ARG A 212 7.58 -6.99 22.40
CA ARG A 212 7.83 -8.39 22.80
C ARG A 212 6.56 -9.24 22.80
N ARG A 213 5.43 -8.69 23.29
CA ARG A 213 4.13 -9.39 23.24
C ARG A 213 3.74 -9.73 21.80
N ALA A 214 3.88 -8.79 20.86
CA ALA A 214 3.58 -9.07 19.45
C ALA A 214 4.48 -10.15 18.85
N LEU A 215 5.79 -10.15 19.15
CA LEU A 215 6.69 -11.22 18.70
C LEU A 215 6.28 -12.59 19.25
N LEU A 216 5.88 -12.65 20.53
CA LEU A 216 5.36 -13.87 21.12
C LEU A 216 4.03 -14.29 20.48
N THR A 217 3.15 -13.35 20.16
CA THR A 217 1.90 -13.64 19.44
C THR A 217 2.17 -14.22 18.06
N LEU A 218 3.11 -13.66 17.29
CA LEU A 218 3.53 -14.23 16.01
C LEU A 218 4.11 -15.64 16.16
N ALA A 219 4.96 -15.87 17.16
CA ALA A 219 5.49 -17.21 17.41
C ALA A 219 4.40 -18.22 17.81
N ARG A 220 3.38 -17.80 18.57
CA ARG A 220 2.21 -18.63 18.87
C ARG A 220 1.42 -18.99 17.60
N PHE A 221 1.25 -18.04 16.69
CA PHE A 221 0.67 -18.29 15.39
C PHE A 221 1.48 -19.32 14.58
N TYR A 222 2.78 -19.08 14.37
CA TYR A 222 3.65 -19.99 13.60
C TYR A 222 3.79 -21.40 14.19
N THR A 223 3.60 -21.54 15.50
CA THR A 223 3.70 -22.84 16.19
C THR A 223 2.36 -23.50 16.45
N ASN A 224 1.25 -22.93 15.96
CA ASN A 224 -0.04 -23.59 16.02
C ASN A 224 0.00 -24.90 15.19
N PRO A 225 -0.89 -25.88 15.43
CA PRO A 225 -0.84 -27.17 14.74
C PRO A 225 -0.92 -27.08 13.20
N THR A 226 -1.69 -26.12 12.67
CA THR A 226 -1.90 -25.93 11.24
C THR A 226 -0.64 -25.39 10.55
N GLU A 227 -0.06 -24.31 11.07
CA GLU A 227 1.18 -23.74 10.52
C GLU A 227 2.37 -24.68 10.72
N GLN A 228 2.41 -25.41 11.84
CA GLN A 228 3.43 -26.43 12.06
C GLN A 228 3.36 -27.53 11.00
N ALA A 229 2.16 -28.03 10.68
CA ALA A 229 1.98 -29.04 9.64
C ALA A 229 2.39 -28.50 8.26
N ALA A 230 2.11 -27.22 7.97
CA ALA A 230 2.55 -26.57 6.74
C ALA A 230 4.08 -26.46 6.63
N PHE A 231 4.75 -26.07 7.73
CA PHE A 231 6.22 -26.09 7.81
C PHE A 231 6.77 -27.50 7.55
N ASP A 232 6.28 -28.50 8.29
CA ASP A 232 6.81 -29.86 8.20
C ASP A 232 6.60 -30.46 6.80
N ARG A 233 5.45 -30.18 6.17
CA ARG A 233 5.17 -30.61 4.79
C ARG A 233 6.13 -29.99 3.79
N ALA A 234 6.28 -28.67 3.79
CA ALA A 234 7.14 -27.97 2.83
C ALA A 234 8.64 -28.22 3.06
N ILE A 235 9.06 -28.51 4.29
CA ILE A 235 10.44 -28.89 4.61
C ILE A 235 10.72 -30.33 4.12
N ALA A 236 9.78 -31.25 4.33
CA ALA A 236 9.94 -32.64 3.91
C ALA A 236 9.82 -32.84 2.40
N ASP A 237 8.94 -32.06 1.75
CA ASP A 237 8.66 -32.12 0.32
C ASP A 237 8.51 -30.70 -0.26
N PRO A 238 9.61 -30.00 -0.56
CA PRO A 238 9.57 -28.61 -1.03
C PRO A 238 8.88 -28.45 -2.38
N ASP A 239 8.69 -29.53 -3.15
CA ASP A 239 7.93 -29.47 -4.39
C ASP A 239 6.44 -29.18 -4.16
N THR A 240 5.88 -29.50 -2.97
CA THR A 240 4.49 -29.10 -2.65
C THR A 240 4.36 -27.60 -2.68
N TYR A 241 5.31 -26.86 -2.08
CA TYR A 241 5.31 -25.41 -2.16
C TYR A 241 5.61 -24.94 -3.58
N ARG A 242 6.69 -25.43 -4.20
CA ARG A 242 7.18 -24.88 -5.47
C ARG A 242 6.26 -25.15 -6.66
N GLN A 243 5.45 -26.21 -6.62
CA GLN A 243 4.64 -26.68 -7.74
C GLN A 243 3.15 -26.81 -7.40
N GLY A 244 2.77 -26.79 -6.12
CA GLY A 244 1.39 -27.06 -5.69
C GLY A 244 0.43 -25.86 -5.71
N GLY A 245 0.92 -24.66 -5.99
CA GLY A 245 0.09 -23.46 -6.18
C GLY A 245 0.01 -22.53 -4.96
N PRO A 246 -0.80 -21.46 -5.03
CA PRO A 246 -0.82 -20.39 -4.04
C PRO A 246 -1.23 -20.84 -2.63
N GLU A 247 -2.05 -21.89 -2.51
CA GLU A 247 -2.54 -22.43 -1.22
C GLU A 247 -1.44 -23.09 -0.38
N GLU A 248 -0.34 -23.48 -1.00
CA GLU A 248 0.74 -24.21 -0.35
C GLU A 248 1.69 -23.27 0.40
N GLY A 249 2.13 -23.72 1.58
CA GLY A 249 3.01 -22.98 2.46
C GLY A 249 2.37 -22.51 3.76
N VAL A 250 3.09 -21.62 4.43
CA VAL A 250 2.73 -21.06 5.74
C VAL A 250 1.92 -19.79 5.51
N ALA A 251 0.86 -19.58 6.29
CA ALA A 251 0.01 -18.41 6.13
C ALA A 251 0.69 -17.14 6.69
N HIS A 252 0.46 -15.99 6.06
CA HIS A 252 0.91 -14.68 6.56
C HIS A 252 -0.21 -13.78 7.07
N ILE A 253 -1.48 -14.20 6.92
CA ILE A 253 -2.67 -13.56 7.48
C ILE A 253 -3.29 -14.48 8.52
N PHE A 254 -3.74 -13.90 9.63
CA PHE A 254 -4.43 -14.63 10.68
C PHE A 254 -5.41 -13.75 11.44
N TYR A 255 -6.34 -14.39 12.14
CA TYR A 255 -7.21 -13.73 13.11
C TYR A 255 -6.48 -13.61 14.45
N PRO A 256 -6.29 -12.41 15.00
CA PRO A 256 -5.48 -12.21 16.20
C PRO A 256 -6.06 -12.85 17.46
N GLN A 257 -7.39 -13.04 17.54
CA GLN A 257 -8.05 -13.65 18.70
C GLN A 257 -7.90 -15.17 18.74
N THR A 258 -7.90 -15.83 17.58
CA THR A 258 -7.84 -17.31 17.50
C THR A 258 -6.46 -17.82 17.09
N LEU A 259 -5.64 -16.95 16.51
CA LEU A 259 -4.37 -17.27 15.85
C LEU A 259 -4.52 -18.34 14.77
N GLN A 260 -5.69 -18.43 14.15
CA GLN A 260 -5.94 -19.28 13.00
C GLN A 260 -5.69 -18.47 11.73
N ARG A 261 -5.10 -19.13 10.72
CA ARG A 261 -5.07 -18.59 9.36
C ARG A 261 -6.49 -18.31 8.88
N ASP A 262 -6.64 -17.33 8.00
CA ASP A 262 -7.92 -17.08 7.36
C ASP A 262 -8.25 -18.25 6.41
N PRO A 263 -9.39 -18.95 6.58
CA PRO A 263 -9.76 -20.08 5.73
C PRO A 263 -10.18 -19.66 4.32
N ASP A 264 -10.54 -18.39 4.13
CA ASP A 264 -10.96 -17.80 2.85
C ASP A 264 -9.79 -17.08 2.15
N TRP A 265 -8.59 -17.10 2.75
CA TRP A 265 -7.38 -16.56 2.15
C TRP A 265 -6.44 -17.67 1.70
N PHE A 266 -6.14 -17.69 0.40
CA PHE A 266 -5.52 -18.84 -0.25
C PHE A 266 -4.12 -18.57 -0.78
N ASN A 267 -3.57 -17.36 -0.65
CA ASN A 267 -2.24 -17.03 -1.16
C ASN A 267 -1.16 -17.09 -0.06
N ASN A 268 -0.71 -18.31 0.22
CA ASN A 268 0.35 -18.65 1.18
C ASN A 268 1.75 -18.68 0.53
N GLN A 269 1.84 -18.52 -0.79
CA GLN A 269 3.12 -18.32 -1.49
C GLN A 269 3.64 -16.88 -1.32
N ARG A 270 3.86 -16.42 -0.08
CA ARG A 270 4.49 -15.13 0.22
C ARG A 270 5.65 -15.34 1.18
N LEU A 271 6.87 -15.02 0.76
CA LEU A 271 8.06 -15.34 1.57
C LEU A 271 8.63 -14.15 2.33
N GLU A 272 8.41 -12.92 1.85
CA GLU A 272 8.91 -11.70 2.52
C GLU A 272 8.50 -11.58 3.99
N SER A 273 7.21 -11.77 4.25
CA SER A 273 6.61 -11.58 5.58
C SER A 273 7.29 -12.49 6.62
N HIS A 274 7.58 -13.73 6.21
CA HIS A 274 8.28 -14.73 6.99
C HIS A 274 9.77 -14.37 7.17
N GLY A 275 10.43 -13.84 6.13
CA GLY A 275 11.82 -13.39 6.21
C GLY A 275 11.99 -12.21 7.18
N LEU A 276 11.06 -11.25 7.12
CA LEU A 276 10.96 -10.16 8.09
C LEU A 276 10.72 -10.65 9.51
N ALA A 277 9.81 -11.62 9.69
CA ALA A 277 9.54 -12.21 11.00
C ALA A 277 10.77 -12.90 11.58
N LEU A 278 11.50 -13.69 10.78
CA LEU A 278 12.76 -14.30 11.18
C LEU A 278 13.76 -13.25 11.69
N GLY A 279 13.97 -12.20 10.90
CA GLY A 279 14.88 -11.11 11.29
C GLY A 279 14.45 -10.41 12.57
N ALA A 280 13.15 -10.13 12.74
CA ALA A 280 12.63 -9.45 13.92
C ALA A 280 12.76 -10.29 15.21
N LEU A 281 12.50 -11.60 15.13
CA LEU A 281 12.63 -12.52 16.26
C LEU A 281 14.08 -12.61 16.73
N VAL A 282 15.03 -12.77 15.80
CA VAL A 282 16.46 -12.87 16.14
C VAL A 282 17.01 -11.53 16.63
N GLN A 283 16.61 -10.41 16.02
CA GLN A 283 16.99 -9.07 16.50
C GLN A 283 16.58 -8.85 17.95
N ALA A 284 15.40 -9.34 18.37
CA ALA A 284 14.98 -9.20 19.76
C ALA A 284 15.84 -10.01 20.74
N LEU A 285 16.40 -11.15 20.31
CA LEU A 285 17.37 -11.91 21.11
C LEU A 285 18.67 -11.12 21.29
N THR A 286 19.28 -10.68 20.18
CA THR A 286 20.53 -9.90 20.22
C THR A 286 20.34 -8.59 20.98
N ALA A 287 19.25 -7.88 20.74
CA ALA A 287 18.99 -6.60 21.40
C ALA A 287 18.93 -6.71 22.92
N GLY A 288 18.20 -7.69 23.46
CA GLY A 288 18.07 -7.81 24.91
C GLY A 288 19.32 -8.41 25.57
N MET A 289 19.88 -9.49 25.01
CA MET A 289 21.00 -10.20 25.64
C MET A 289 22.37 -9.56 25.36
N VAL A 290 22.58 -8.99 24.18
CA VAL A 290 23.89 -8.41 23.79
C VAL A 290 23.91 -6.91 24.03
N HIS A 291 22.85 -6.20 23.62
CA HIS A 291 22.81 -4.74 23.68
C HIS A 291 22.07 -4.18 24.89
N GLN A 292 21.45 -5.04 25.72
CA GLN A 292 20.66 -4.66 26.89
C GLN A 292 19.51 -3.68 26.57
N GLU A 293 18.99 -3.78 25.35
CA GLU A 293 17.92 -2.94 24.86
C GLU A 293 16.58 -3.36 25.45
N PRO A 294 15.77 -2.40 25.95
CA PRO A 294 14.54 -2.69 26.69
C PRO A 294 13.42 -3.26 25.83
N TRP A 295 13.59 -3.36 24.50
CA TRP A 295 12.64 -3.96 23.57
C TRP A 295 12.99 -5.42 23.21
N GLY A 296 14.18 -5.90 23.57
CA GLY A 296 14.61 -7.29 23.38
C GLY A 296 14.33 -8.20 24.58
N PHE A 297 14.64 -9.49 24.43
CA PHE A 297 14.54 -10.48 25.52
C PHE A 297 15.82 -10.46 26.37
N ALA A 298 15.69 -10.19 27.67
CA ALA A 298 16.82 -9.85 28.53
C ALA A 298 17.79 -11.02 28.79
N ASP A 299 17.26 -12.24 28.90
CA ASP A 299 17.99 -13.45 29.28
C ASP A 299 17.31 -14.69 28.70
N SER A 300 17.90 -15.87 28.94
CA SER A 300 17.36 -17.13 28.41
C SER A 300 16.00 -17.49 29.00
N GLU A 301 15.70 -17.14 30.25
CA GLU A 301 14.40 -17.44 30.89
C GLU A 301 13.27 -16.61 30.28
N ALA A 302 13.56 -15.38 29.86
CA ALA A 302 12.61 -14.49 29.20
C ALA A 302 12.22 -14.95 27.78
N VAL A 303 12.94 -15.91 27.19
CA VAL A 303 12.69 -16.40 25.83
C VAL A 303 11.79 -17.64 25.87
N ASP A 304 10.56 -17.49 25.36
CA ASP A 304 9.61 -18.58 25.18
C ASP A 304 10.08 -19.57 24.09
N ASP A 305 9.94 -20.88 24.33
CA ASP A 305 10.37 -21.91 23.37
C ASP A 305 9.68 -21.79 22.00
N ARG A 306 8.48 -21.20 21.93
CA ARG A 306 7.80 -20.96 20.65
C ARG A 306 8.57 -19.97 19.78
N ILE A 307 9.26 -19.00 20.36
CA ILE A 307 10.14 -18.07 19.62
C ILE A 307 11.27 -18.87 18.98
N LEU A 308 11.92 -19.73 19.76
CA LEU A 308 13.05 -20.54 19.30
C LEU A 308 12.63 -21.52 18.20
N LYS A 309 11.51 -22.21 18.41
CA LYS A 309 10.92 -23.12 17.44
C LYS A 309 10.57 -22.41 16.12
N THR A 310 10.03 -21.20 16.21
CA THR A 310 9.71 -20.38 15.02
C THR A 310 10.97 -20.01 14.24
N ILE A 311 12.05 -19.60 14.92
CA ILE A 311 13.34 -19.29 14.28
C ILE A 311 13.90 -20.53 13.55
N ALA A 312 13.85 -21.71 14.20
CA ALA A 312 14.32 -22.96 13.61
C ALA A 312 13.48 -23.36 12.38
N ASN A 313 12.15 -23.36 12.51
CA ASN A 313 11.22 -23.69 11.42
C ASN A 313 11.40 -22.77 10.21
N LEU A 314 11.42 -21.43 10.43
CA LEU A 314 11.59 -20.46 9.34
C LEU A 314 12.93 -20.64 8.62
N THR A 315 14.01 -20.84 9.37
CA THR A 315 15.33 -21.06 8.78
C THR A 315 15.37 -22.33 7.93
N ALA A 316 14.82 -23.44 8.45
CA ALA A 316 14.74 -24.70 7.72
C ALA A 316 13.83 -24.61 6.49
N TYR A 317 12.70 -23.93 6.61
CA TYR A 317 11.76 -23.67 5.52
C TYR A 317 12.43 -22.95 4.35
N PHE A 318 13.09 -21.81 4.58
CA PHE A 318 13.76 -21.08 3.50
C PHE A 318 14.88 -21.86 2.82
N VAL A 319 15.64 -22.64 3.59
CA VAL A 319 16.68 -23.51 3.04
C VAL A 319 16.09 -24.65 2.20
N ALA A 320 15.05 -25.31 2.69
CA ALA A 320 14.37 -26.39 1.97
C ALA A 320 13.76 -25.91 0.65
N LEU A 321 13.20 -24.69 0.64
CA LEU A 321 12.55 -24.13 -0.54
C LEU A 321 13.50 -23.65 -1.63
N ASP A 322 14.82 -23.55 -1.39
CA ASP A 322 15.72 -22.78 -2.25
C ASP A 322 15.17 -21.35 -2.46
N TYR A 323 15.05 -20.61 -1.35
CA TYR A 323 14.38 -19.31 -1.30
C TYR A 323 14.79 -18.29 -2.38
N PRO A 324 16.05 -18.22 -2.90
CA PRO A 324 16.40 -17.25 -3.93
C PRO A 324 15.69 -17.49 -5.28
N SER A 325 15.13 -18.69 -5.49
CA SER A 325 14.41 -19.08 -6.71
C SER A 325 12.95 -19.46 -6.47
N ALA A 326 12.54 -19.60 -5.21
CA ALA A 326 11.19 -20.05 -4.83
C ALA A 326 10.13 -19.06 -5.32
N PRO A 327 9.01 -19.53 -5.89
CA PRO A 327 7.93 -18.64 -6.32
C PRO A 327 7.36 -17.85 -5.15
N SER A 328 6.95 -16.60 -5.39
CA SER A 328 6.32 -15.76 -4.38
C SER A 328 5.41 -14.69 -5.00
N ALA A 329 4.32 -14.35 -4.32
CA ALA A 329 3.40 -13.27 -4.65
C ALA A 329 3.88 -11.90 -4.13
N GLY A 330 4.83 -11.90 -3.19
CA GLY A 330 5.42 -10.69 -2.61
C GLY A 330 4.43 -9.85 -1.81
N ASN A 331 4.75 -8.57 -1.67
CA ASN A 331 4.07 -7.68 -0.73
C ASN A 331 2.62 -7.35 -1.08
N TRP A 332 2.26 -7.47 -2.36
CA TRP A 332 0.95 -7.07 -2.86
C TRP A 332 -0.07 -8.22 -2.86
N GLU A 333 0.38 -9.44 -2.57
CA GLU A 333 -0.49 -10.61 -2.34
C GLU A 333 -1.36 -10.98 -3.55
N GLU A 334 -0.84 -10.71 -4.75
CA GLU A 334 -1.49 -10.98 -6.04
C GLU A 334 -1.02 -12.34 -6.59
N THR A 335 -0.81 -12.48 -7.90
CA THR A 335 -0.26 -13.71 -8.46
C THR A 335 1.16 -14.01 -7.97
N PRO A 336 1.47 -15.26 -7.58
CA PRO A 336 2.84 -15.71 -7.41
C PRO A 336 3.62 -15.62 -8.71
N PHE A 337 4.86 -15.14 -8.64
CA PHE A 337 5.77 -15.08 -9.78
C PHE A 337 6.83 -16.18 -9.67
N PRO A 338 7.19 -16.84 -10.78
CA PRO A 338 8.26 -17.83 -10.76
C PRO A 338 9.63 -17.17 -10.58
N GLY A 339 10.61 -17.94 -10.11
CA GLY A 339 12.01 -17.51 -10.02
C GLY A 339 12.34 -16.57 -8.86
N GLY A 340 11.41 -16.38 -7.93
CA GLY A 340 11.57 -15.55 -6.73
C GLY A 340 11.55 -14.05 -6.98
N LEU A 341 11.26 -13.32 -5.91
CA LEU A 341 11.20 -11.87 -5.90
C LEU A 341 12.46 -11.28 -5.26
N THR A 342 12.94 -10.17 -5.80
CA THR A 342 14.19 -9.54 -5.34
C THR A 342 14.06 -9.05 -3.90
N TRP A 343 12.94 -8.40 -3.52
CA TRP A 343 12.73 -7.98 -2.13
C TRP A 343 12.56 -9.15 -1.17
N ASP A 344 11.75 -10.16 -1.49
CA ASP A 344 11.62 -11.37 -0.67
C ASP A 344 12.98 -12.02 -0.39
N THR A 345 13.82 -12.12 -1.43
CA THR A 345 15.19 -12.65 -1.32
C THR A 345 16.00 -11.85 -0.31
N GLU A 346 15.96 -10.52 -0.37
CA GLU A 346 16.69 -9.65 0.56
C GLU A 346 16.17 -9.77 2.00
N ALA A 347 14.84 -9.78 2.20
CA ALA A 347 14.23 -9.92 3.51
C ALA A 347 14.67 -11.23 4.19
N ILE A 348 14.64 -12.34 3.45
CA ILE A 348 15.05 -13.66 3.94
C ILE A 348 16.57 -13.71 4.17
N ARG A 349 17.37 -13.24 3.21
CA ARG A 349 18.83 -13.17 3.32
C ARG A 349 19.26 -12.40 4.57
N SER A 350 18.65 -11.24 4.82
CA SER A 350 18.89 -10.43 6.01
C SER A 350 18.50 -11.17 7.29
N GLY A 351 17.37 -11.87 7.31
CA GLY A 351 16.97 -12.75 8.42
C GLY A 351 17.99 -13.86 8.69
N LEU A 352 18.44 -14.58 7.65
CA LEU A 352 19.46 -15.62 7.76
C LEU A 352 20.81 -15.09 8.23
N ALA A 353 21.21 -13.88 7.78
CA ALA A 353 22.44 -13.24 8.25
C ALA A 353 22.40 -12.95 9.75
N LEU A 354 21.24 -12.52 10.28
CA LEU A 354 21.04 -12.32 11.71
C LEU A 354 21.07 -13.64 12.48
N VAL A 355 20.45 -14.70 11.95
CA VAL A 355 20.55 -16.06 12.54
C VAL A 355 22.01 -16.48 12.62
N ARG A 356 22.75 -16.37 11.52
CA ARG A 356 24.17 -16.74 11.44
C ARG A 356 25.01 -15.95 12.44
N ASP A 357 24.82 -14.64 12.52
CA ASP A 357 25.52 -13.79 13.48
C ASP A 357 25.19 -14.19 14.93
N PHE A 358 23.90 -14.30 15.27
CA PHE A 358 23.50 -14.70 16.62
C PHE A 358 24.05 -16.07 17.00
N MET A 359 24.08 -17.06 16.09
CA MET A 359 24.55 -18.42 16.37
C MET A 359 26.08 -18.56 16.43
N ALA A 360 26.83 -17.76 15.67
CA ALA A 360 28.26 -18.02 15.42
C ALA A 360 29.20 -16.87 15.75
N ASN A 361 28.70 -15.69 16.16
CA ASN A 361 29.57 -14.56 16.51
C ASN A 361 30.28 -14.82 17.86
N PRO A 362 31.63 -14.93 17.88
CA PRO A 362 32.38 -15.24 19.10
C PRO A 362 32.36 -14.09 20.12
N ALA A 363 32.05 -12.86 19.69
CA ALA A 363 31.89 -11.73 20.60
C ALA A 363 30.76 -11.95 21.62
N TYR A 364 29.82 -12.86 21.33
CA TYR A 364 28.70 -13.15 22.20
C TYR A 364 28.96 -14.31 23.18
N ASP A 365 30.06 -15.04 23.02
CA ASP A 365 30.39 -16.23 23.83
C ASP A 365 30.64 -15.91 25.31
N ALA A 366 31.02 -14.66 25.60
CA ALA A 366 31.20 -14.17 26.96
C ALA A 366 29.87 -14.06 27.74
N ASN A 367 28.72 -14.01 27.05
CA ASN A 367 27.42 -13.97 27.69
C ASN A 367 26.85 -15.40 27.85
N PRO A 368 26.76 -15.94 29.08
CA PRO A 368 26.25 -17.30 29.31
C PRO A 368 24.78 -17.46 28.90
N GLU A 369 23.97 -16.39 28.92
CA GLU A 369 22.58 -16.44 28.48
C GLU A 369 22.46 -16.67 26.97
N VAL A 370 23.33 -16.05 26.17
CA VAL A 370 23.39 -16.29 24.71
C VAL A 370 23.77 -17.74 24.44
N VAL A 371 24.77 -18.27 25.15
CA VAL A 371 25.19 -19.67 24.99
C VAL A 371 24.04 -20.65 25.29
N ARG A 372 23.27 -20.41 26.35
CA ARG A 372 22.08 -21.22 26.68
C ARG A 372 21.00 -21.14 25.60
N VAL A 373 20.72 -19.95 25.07
CA VAL A 373 19.73 -19.78 23.99
C VAL A 373 20.18 -20.47 22.71
N ARG A 374 21.47 -20.39 22.34
CA ARG A 374 22.03 -21.13 21.19
C ARG A 374 21.84 -22.63 21.36
N GLN A 375 22.13 -23.18 22.54
CA GLN A 375 21.93 -24.60 22.82
C GLN A 375 20.45 -25.01 22.67
N ARG A 376 19.53 -24.23 23.26
CA ARG A 376 18.08 -24.48 23.13
C ARG A 376 17.56 -24.35 21.70
N LEU A 377 18.16 -23.48 20.88
CA LEU A 377 17.85 -23.37 19.45
C LEU A 377 18.28 -24.63 18.69
N LEU A 378 19.46 -25.18 18.98
CA LEU A 378 19.94 -26.41 18.36
C LEU A 378 19.08 -27.63 18.73
N GLU A 379 18.46 -27.60 19.91
CA GLU A 379 17.56 -28.64 20.42
C GLU A 379 16.14 -28.57 19.84
N GLN A 380 15.77 -27.49 19.15
CA GLN A 380 14.46 -27.38 18.50
C GLN A 380 14.32 -28.38 17.34
N PRO A 381 13.08 -28.77 16.99
CA PRO A 381 12.81 -29.39 15.70
C PRO A 381 13.42 -28.56 14.56
N HIS A 382 14.12 -29.21 13.64
CA HIS A 382 14.89 -28.59 12.55
C HIS A 382 16.07 -27.68 12.96
N GLY A 383 16.34 -27.55 14.27
CA GLY A 383 17.37 -26.67 14.84
C GLY A 383 18.81 -27.06 14.49
N ALA A 384 19.06 -28.31 14.09
CA ALA A 384 20.39 -28.80 13.69
C ALA A 384 21.00 -27.99 12.52
N LEU A 385 20.17 -27.41 11.64
CA LEU A 385 20.63 -26.51 10.57
C LEU A 385 21.32 -25.25 11.11
N LEU A 386 20.89 -24.74 12.27
CA LEU A 386 21.40 -23.51 12.84
C LEU A 386 22.88 -23.62 13.25
N GLY A 387 23.35 -24.84 13.54
CA GLY A 387 24.76 -25.14 13.84
C GLY A 387 25.63 -25.34 12.59
N ARG A 388 25.03 -25.46 11.39
CA ARG A 388 25.75 -25.67 10.12
C ARG A 388 26.12 -24.34 9.47
N THR A 389 27.03 -23.59 10.10
CA THR A 389 27.41 -22.22 9.69
C THR A 389 27.80 -22.09 8.22
N ALA A 390 28.60 -23.02 7.69
CA ALA A 390 29.00 -23.04 6.28
C ALA A 390 27.79 -23.19 5.33
N GLU A 391 26.73 -23.88 5.75
CA GLU A 391 25.51 -24.00 4.96
C GLU A 391 24.70 -22.71 4.97
N LEU A 392 24.56 -22.06 6.13
CA LEU A 392 23.93 -20.73 6.23
C LEU A 392 24.69 -19.68 5.39
N ASP A 393 26.03 -19.66 5.47
CA ASP A 393 26.87 -18.74 4.70
C ASP A 393 26.66 -18.94 3.19
N ARG A 394 26.52 -20.19 2.70
CA ARG A 394 26.19 -20.47 1.29
C ARG A 394 24.86 -19.87 0.87
N TRP A 395 23.84 -19.99 1.70
CA TRP A 395 22.48 -19.49 1.41
C TRP A 395 22.38 -17.97 1.50
N ILE A 396 23.08 -17.34 2.45
CA ILE A 396 23.20 -15.88 2.55
C ILE A 396 23.87 -15.33 1.29
N GLU A 397 24.97 -15.95 0.87
CA GLU A 397 25.73 -15.55 -0.31
C GLU A 397 24.94 -15.80 -1.62
N ALA A 398 24.17 -16.89 -1.70
CA ALA A 398 23.25 -17.12 -2.82
C ALA A 398 22.19 -16.01 -2.94
N GLY A 399 21.61 -15.59 -1.80
CA GLY A 399 20.69 -14.44 -1.75
C GLY A 399 21.36 -13.14 -2.17
N SER A 400 22.55 -12.85 -1.64
CA SER A 400 23.34 -11.66 -2.03
C SER A 400 23.55 -11.60 -3.55
N ARG A 401 23.99 -12.70 -4.17
CA ARG A 401 24.19 -12.76 -5.63
C ARG A 401 22.89 -12.56 -6.41
N ARG A 402 21.78 -13.14 -5.94
CA ARG A 402 20.47 -12.96 -6.56
C ARG A 402 20.06 -11.49 -6.52
N VAL A 403 20.11 -10.85 -5.35
CA VAL A 403 19.74 -9.42 -5.18
C VAL A 403 20.63 -8.52 -6.03
N ARG A 404 21.96 -8.69 -5.98
CA ARG A 404 22.91 -7.89 -6.78
C ARG A 404 22.65 -8.01 -8.29
N ARG A 405 22.23 -9.18 -8.76
CA ARG A 405 21.92 -9.42 -10.18
C ARG A 405 20.64 -8.72 -10.62
N THR A 406 19.67 -8.50 -9.73
CA THR A 406 18.30 -8.12 -10.11
C THR A 406 17.74 -6.94 -9.34
N PHE A 407 18.61 -6.14 -8.73
CA PHE A 407 18.21 -5.00 -7.90
C PHE A 407 17.29 -3.98 -8.61
N LEU A 408 17.29 -3.92 -9.96
CA LEU A 408 16.40 -3.08 -10.76
C LEU A 408 15.10 -3.77 -11.22
N ALA A 409 14.91 -5.06 -10.92
CA ALA A 409 13.79 -5.87 -11.38
C ALA A 409 13.27 -6.77 -10.26
N GLU A 410 12.05 -6.50 -9.77
CA GLU A 410 11.46 -7.28 -8.67
C GLU A 410 11.22 -8.73 -9.07
N SER A 411 10.55 -8.92 -10.20
CA SER A 411 10.41 -10.21 -10.89
C SER A 411 10.91 -10.06 -12.34
N PRO A 412 12.18 -10.43 -12.62
CA PRO A 412 12.76 -10.30 -13.96
C PRO A 412 11.92 -11.00 -15.03
N GLY A 413 11.60 -10.30 -16.11
CA GLY A 413 10.79 -10.83 -17.20
C GLY A 413 9.28 -10.89 -16.93
N HIS A 414 8.82 -10.56 -15.72
CA HIS A 414 7.40 -10.54 -15.37
C HIS A 414 6.97 -9.18 -14.83
N ARG A 415 7.41 -8.77 -13.64
CA ARG A 415 7.06 -7.51 -12.97
C ARG A 415 8.35 -6.82 -12.52
N GLU A 416 8.97 -6.08 -13.43
CA GLU A 416 10.30 -5.50 -13.18
C GLU A 416 10.23 -4.30 -12.22
N MET A 417 9.44 -3.28 -12.58
CA MET A 417 9.35 -2.04 -11.81
C MET A 417 8.25 -2.15 -10.77
N ASP A 418 8.61 -2.63 -9.57
CA ASP A 418 7.74 -2.70 -8.40
C ASP A 418 8.26 -1.78 -7.29
N SER A 419 7.35 -1.11 -6.59
CA SER A 419 7.64 -0.25 -5.45
C SER A 419 8.19 -1.01 -4.24
N SER A 420 8.00 -2.33 -4.14
CA SER A 420 8.64 -3.17 -3.11
C SER A 420 10.18 -3.08 -3.14
N LEU A 421 10.77 -2.82 -4.31
CA LEU A 421 12.22 -2.64 -4.46
C LEU A 421 12.76 -1.47 -3.64
N VAL A 422 11.92 -0.52 -3.22
CA VAL A 422 12.33 0.57 -2.33
C VAL A 422 12.94 0.04 -1.04
N PHE A 423 12.47 -1.13 -0.58
CA PHE A 423 12.92 -1.72 0.66
C PHE A 423 14.35 -2.28 0.57
N LEU A 424 14.87 -2.57 -0.63
CA LEU A 424 16.28 -2.92 -0.82
C LEU A 424 17.18 -1.76 -0.36
N ALA A 425 16.92 -0.56 -0.88
CA ALA A 425 17.68 0.64 -0.54
C ALA A 425 17.42 1.13 0.89
N SER A 426 16.28 0.76 1.49
CA SER A 426 15.97 1.00 2.89
C SER A 426 16.30 -0.18 3.81
N SER A 427 17.05 -1.18 3.37
CA SER A 427 17.53 -2.31 4.18
C SER A 427 18.98 -2.10 4.62
N SER A 428 19.59 -3.11 5.25
CA SER A 428 21.04 -3.18 5.53
C SER A 428 21.83 -3.92 4.44
N GLY A 429 21.17 -4.43 3.39
CA GLY A 429 21.82 -5.11 2.28
C GLY A 429 22.74 -4.20 1.47
N THR A 430 23.69 -4.83 0.75
CA THR A 430 24.61 -4.14 -0.16
C THR A 430 24.55 -4.72 -1.57
N LEU A 431 24.55 -3.83 -2.55
CA LEU A 431 24.56 -4.10 -3.98
C LEU A 431 25.99 -4.23 -4.53
N ALA A 432 26.98 -3.72 -3.80
CA ALA A 432 28.40 -3.87 -4.11
C ALA A 432 29.25 -3.91 -2.84
N ASP A 433 30.49 -4.40 -2.96
CA ASP A 433 31.45 -4.43 -1.85
C ASP A 433 32.13 -3.06 -1.65
N ASP A 434 32.34 -2.30 -2.72
CA ASP A 434 32.81 -0.91 -2.64
C ASP A 434 31.66 -0.01 -2.16
N PRO A 435 31.81 0.73 -1.03
CA PRO A 435 30.73 1.54 -0.48
C PRO A 435 30.23 2.65 -1.40
N ARG A 436 31.09 3.25 -2.24
CA ARG A 436 30.68 4.30 -3.16
C ARG A 436 29.85 3.74 -4.31
N LEU A 437 30.28 2.60 -4.86
CA LEU A 437 29.52 1.87 -5.88
C LEU A 437 28.19 1.37 -5.32
N ASP A 438 28.17 0.84 -4.09
CA ASP A 438 26.93 0.42 -3.40
C ASP A 438 25.93 1.57 -3.31
N VAL A 439 26.39 2.74 -2.86
CA VAL A 439 25.56 3.95 -2.80
C VAL A 439 25.10 4.37 -4.19
N ALA A 440 25.98 4.38 -5.19
CA ALA A 440 25.62 4.77 -6.55
C ALA A 440 24.52 3.86 -7.15
N LEU A 441 24.63 2.54 -6.98
CA LEU A 441 23.63 1.57 -7.44
C LEU A 441 22.29 1.73 -6.70
N ASN A 442 22.33 1.96 -5.38
CA ASN A 442 21.10 2.23 -4.64
C ASN A 442 20.44 3.55 -5.07
N LEU A 443 21.21 4.60 -5.36
CA LEU A 443 20.65 5.85 -5.89
C LEU A 443 20.12 5.69 -7.32
N GLU A 444 20.73 4.82 -8.13
CA GLU A 444 20.20 4.43 -9.45
C GLU A 444 18.85 3.74 -9.32
N LEU A 445 18.73 2.76 -8.42
CA LEU A 445 17.48 2.10 -8.08
C LEU A 445 16.41 3.11 -7.65
N LEU A 446 16.68 3.89 -6.60
CA LEU A 446 15.73 4.88 -6.06
C LEU A 446 15.29 5.89 -7.12
N GLY A 447 16.22 6.39 -7.94
CA GLY A 447 15.90 7.31 -9.02
C GLY A 447 15.08 6.67 -10.14
N THR A 448 15.29 5.38 -10.41
CA THR A 448 14.50 4.62 -11.39
C THR A 448 13.07 4.41 -10.91
N LEU A 449 12.88 4.01 -9.65
CA LEU A 449 11.57 3.90 -9.02
C LEU A 449 10.86 5.26 -8.97
N GLU A 450 11.57 6.35 -8.62
CA GLU A 450 11.01 7.70 -8.60
C GLU A 450 10.48 8.10 -9.99
N ARG A 451 11.24 7.85 -11.06
CA ARG A 451 10.80 8.18 -12.43
C ARG A 451 9.64 7.31 -12.92
N ALA A 452 9.66 6.02 -12.61
CA ALA A 452 8.69 5.07 -13.13
C ALA A 452 7.35 5.12 -12.37
N LEU A 453 7.40 5.23 -11.04
CA LEU A 453 6.27 4.89 -10.18
C LEU A 453 5.73 6.06 -9.35
N VAL A 454 6.55 7.08 -9.05
CA VAL A 454 6.06 8.24 -8.28
C VAL A 454 5.12 9.09 -9.13
N ARG A 455 4.07 9.55 -8.49
CA ARG A 455 3.00 10.42 -9.01
C ARG A 455 2.82 11.60 -8.05
N GLU A 456 1.76 12.38 -8.22
CA GLU A 456 1.58 13.64 -7.50
C GLU A 456 1.34 13.42 -5.99
N ASP A 457 0.50 12.45 -5.66
CA ASP A 457 0.00 12.12 -4.32
C ASP A 457 0.65 10.87 -3.73
N GLY A 458 1.61 10.24 -4.42
CA GLY A 458 2.23 9.03 -3.93
C GLY A 458 2.99 8.26 -4.99
N MET A 459 2.89 6.94 -4.91
CA MET A 459 3.59 6.01 -5.79
C MET A 459 2.64 4.88 -6.17
N ILE A 460 2.56 4.50 -7.45
CA ILE A 460 1.80 3.29 -7.84
C ILE A 460 2.58 2.04 -7.41
N ARG A 461 1.91 0.89 -7.24
CA ARG A 461 2.57 -0.32 -6.73
C ARG A 461 3.59 -0.87 -7.72
N TYR A 462 3.26 -0.89 -9.01
CA TYR A 462 4.14 -1.35 -10.06
C TYR A 462 3.79 -0.70 -11.41
N ALA A 463 4.77 -0.64 -12.32
CA ALA A 463 4.53 -0.21 -13.69
C ALA A 463 3.76 -1.28 -14.47
N PRO A 464 3.01 -0.92 -15.53
CA PRO A 464 2.31 -1.90 -16.33
C PRO A 464 3.24 -2.96 -16.91
N PHE A 465 2.84 -4.22 -16.84
CA PHE A 465 3.65 -5.37 -17.27
C PHE A 465 2.82 -6.39 -18.08
N THR A 466 3.49 -7.39 -18.66
CA THR A 466 2.81 -8.42 -19.48
C THR A 466 2.60 -9.69 -18.66
N LEU A 467 1.34 -10.07 -18.49
CA LEU A 467 0.94 -11.36 -17.96
C LEU A 467 0.77 -12.37 -19.08
N VAL A 468 1.14 -13.62 -18.81
CA VAL A 468 0.91 -14.76 -19.69
C VAL A 468 -0.13 -15.64 -19.02
N LEU A 469 -1.29 -15.81 -19.66
CA LEU A 469 -2.36 -16.69 -19.20
C LEU A 469 -2.03 -18.16 -19.49
N GLN A 470 -2.78 -19.09 -18.90
CA GLN A 470 -2.56 -20.53 -19.06
C GLN A 470 -2.61 -21.01 -20.52
N ASP A 471 -3.42 -20.35 -21.36
CA ASP A 471 -3.53 -20.63 -22.80
C ASP A 471 -2.42 -19.98 -23.65
N GLY A 472 -1.48 -19.28 -23.02
CA GLY A 472 -0.40 -18.54 -23.66
C GLY A 472 -0.75 -17.12 -24.08
N THR A 473 -1.99 -16.67 -23.86
CA THR A 473 -2.42 -15.30 -24.18
C THR A 473 -1.63 -14.28 -23.36
N GLN A 474 -1.15 -13.23 -24.03
CA GLN A 474 -0.43 -12.13 -23.39
C GLN A 474 -1.36 -10.96 -23.13
N VAL A 475 -1.45 -10.51 -21.88
CA VAL A 475 -2.27 -9.38 -21.45
C VAL A 475 -1.37 -8.34 -20.80
N ARG A 476 -1.42 -7.10 -21.31
CA ARG A 476 -0.78 -5.97 -20.64
C ARG A 476 -1.64 -5.53 -19.46
N SER A 477 -1.12 -5.64 -18.25
CA SER A 477 -1.82 -5.24 -17.02
C SER A 477 -1.19 -4.01 -16.39
N PRO A 478 -1.95 -2.94 -16.12
CA PRO A 478 -1.55 -1.86 -15.21
C PRO A 478 -1.76 -2.27 -13.75
N ASP A 479 -1.41 -1.37 -12.82
CA ASP A 479 -1.85 -1.47 -11.42
C ASP A 479 -3.37 -1.21 -11.35
N SER A 480 -4.14 -2.29 -11.23
CA SER A 480 -5.61 -2.28 -11.32
C SER A 480 -6.30 -2.33 -9.96
N TYR A 481 -5.54 -2.35 -8.87
CA TYR A 481 -6.10 -2.38 -7.52
C TYR A 481 -6.48 -0.97 -7.07
N LEU A 482 -7.68 -0.85 -6.50
CA LEU A 482 -8.29 0.43 -6.12
C LEU A 482 -8.28 1.47 -7.26
N THR A 483 -8.63 1.02 -8.47
CA THR A 483 -8.74 1.90 -9.65
C THR A 483 -9.82 2.98 -9.48
N MET A 484 -9.93 3.90 -10.44
CA MET A 484 -10.91 4.99 -10.39
C MET A 484 -12.33 4.50 -10.07
N ASN A 485 -12.98 5.17 -9.12
CA ASN A 485 -14.35 4.88 -8.65
C ASN A 485 -14.56 3.50 -8.02
N TYR A 486 -13.50 2.80 -7.59
CA TYR A 486 -13.58 1.40 -7.13
C TYR A 486 -14.68 1.11 -6.10
N HIS A 487 -14.92 2.01 -5.13
CA HIS A 487 -15.87 1.77 -4.04
C HIS A 487 -17.26 2.41 -4.24
N ILE A 488 -17.52 3.11 -5.35
CA ILE A 488 -18.76 3.87 -5.55
C ILE A 488 -19.50 3.43 -6.82
N ALA A 489 -20.78 3.78 -6.89
CA ALA A 489 -21.64 3.48 -8.05
C ALA A 489 -21.44 4.50 -9.17
N ILE A 490 -20.20 4.69 -9.62
CA ILE A 490 -19.84 5.54 -10.76
C ILE A 490 -18.99 4.71 -11.73
N ASP A 491 -19.35 4.71 -13.01
CA ASP A 491 -18.56 4.05 -14.05
C ASP A 491 -17.31 4.85 -14.46
N ARG A 492 -16.51 4.33 -15.40
CA ARG A 492 -15.26 4.98 -15.83
C ARG A 492 -15.49 6.30 -16.55
N GLU A 493 -16.68 6.50 -17.10
CA GLU A 493 -17.08 7.73 -17.78
C GLU A 493 -17.68 8.77 -16.82
N GLY A 494 -17.69 8.49 -15.50
CA GLY A 494 -18.18 9.41 -14.49
C GLY A 494 -19.71 9.43 -14.37
N ARG A 495 -20.40 8.34 -14.71
CA ARG A 495 -21.87 8.23 -14.66
C ARG A 495 -22.34 7.29 -13.56
N ILE A 496 -23.45 7.65 -12.90
CA ILE A 496 -24.09 6.81 -11.87
C ILE A 496 -24.46 5.46 -12.46
N ASN A 497 -24.02 4.40 -11.78
CA ASN A 497 -24.12 3.04 -12.26
C ASN A 497 -24.02 1.98 -11.15
N LEU A 498 -25.17 1.48 -10.69
CA LEU A 498 -25.23 0.43 -9.66
C LEU A 498 -24.85 -0.96 -10.18
N GLU A 499 -25.10 -1.24 -11.46
CA GLU A 499 -24.67 -2.50 -12.07
C GLU A 499 -23.14 -2.57 -12.17
N TRP A 500 -22.49 -1.44 -12.46
CA TRP A 500 -21.04 -1.34 -12.38
C TRP A 500 -20.52 -1.62 -10.97
N LYS A 501 -21.15 -1.04 -9.94
CA LYS A 501 -20.81 -1.34 -8.54
C LYS A 501 -20.96 -2.82 -8.22
N ARG A 502 -22.04 -3.46 -8.69
CA ARG A 502 -22.26 -4.90 -8.52
C ARG A 502 -21.12 -5.72 -9.14
N ILE A 503 -20.69 -5.35 -10.34
CA ILE A 503 -19.54 -5.98 -11.00
C ILE A 503 -18.30 -5.79 -10.12
N LEU A 504 -17.96 -4.56 -9.74
CA LEU A 504 -16.77 -4.31 -8.92
C LEU A 504 -16.80 -5.02 -7.56
N ASP A 505 -17.96 -5.17 -6.92
CA ASP A 505 -18.09 -5.92 -5.67
C ASP A 505 -17.89 -7.42 -5.88
N GLU A 506 -18.45 -7.97 -6.96
CA GLU A 506 -18.27 -9.37 -7.32
C GLU A 506 -16.82 -9.68 -7.73
N PHE A 507 -16.11 -8.74 -8.38
CA PHE A 507 -14.70 -8.91 -8.74
C PHE A 507 -13.74 -8.59 -7.61
N GLY A 508 -14.04 -7.56 -6.82
CA GLY A 508 -13.23 -7.15 -5.68
C GLY A 508 -13.19 -8.19 -4.57
N SER A 509 -14.18 -9.08 -4.52
CA SER A 509 -14.24 -10.24 -3.62
C SER A 509 -13.59 -11.51 -4.20
N LYS A 510 -13.21 -11.52 -5.48
CA LYS A 510 -12.49 -12.66 -6.09
C LYS A 510 -10.99 -12.50 -5.82
N ASP A 511 -10.35 -13.61 -5.44
CA ASP A 511 -8.90 -13.68 -5.25
C ASP A 511 -8.15 -13.36 -6.55
N ALA A 512 -7.20 -12.44 -6.47
CA ALA A 512 -6.37 -12.02 -7.60
C ALA A 512 -5.08 -12.85 -7.75
N SER A 513 -4.96 -13.96 -7.01
CA SER A 513 -3.88 -14.93 -7.16
C SER A 513 -3.93 -15.72 -8.48
N ASP A 514 -5.11 -15.84 -9.10
CA ASP A 514 -5.29 -16.41 -10.45
C ASP A 514 -4.98 -15.36 -11.54
N PRO A 515 -4.02 -15.62 -12.45
CA PRO A 515 -3.71 -14.74 -13.58
C PRO A 515 -4.92 -14.34 -14.44
N ALA A 516 -5.92 -15.21 -14.60
CA ALA A 516 -7.12 -14.90 -15.39
C ALA A 516 -8.01 -13.88 -14.69
N VAL A 517 -8.22 -14.03 -13.37
CA VAL A 517 -8.94 -13.04 -12.55
C VAL A 517 -8.20 -11.71 -12.53
N PHE A 518 -6.87 -11.77 -12.42
CA PHE A 518 -6.01 -10.59 -12.48
C PHE A 518 -6.15 -9.85 -13.82
N ALA A 519 -6.11 -10.56 -14.94
CA ALA A 519 -6.31 -9.97 -16.27
C ALA A 519 -7.72 -9.40 -16.47
N ALA A 520 -8.74 -10.06 -15.93
CA ALA A 520 -10.10 -9.53 -15.94
C ALA A 520 -10.18 -8.20 -15.18
N ARG A 521 -9.60 -8.13 -13.98
CA ARG A 521 -9.50 -6.88 -13.19
C ARG A 521 -8.75 -5.78 -13.94
N ALA A 522 -7.66 -6.12 -14.62
CA ALA A 522 -6.91 -5.19 -15.44
C ALA A 522 -7.76 -4.59 -16.57
N SER A 523 -8.62 -5.39 -17.21
CA SER A 523 -9.58 -4.90 -18.21
C SER A 523 -10.64 -3.96 -17.61
N LEU A 524 -10.87 -4.08 -16.29
CA LEU A 524 -11.81 -3.27 -15.53
C LEU A 524 -11.24 -1.92 -15.06
N SER A 525 -9.94 -1.66 -15.22
CA SER A 525 -9.28 -0.45 -14.72
C SER A 525 -9.27 0.71 -15.73
N THR A 526 -9.00 1.91 -15.22
CA THR A 526 -8.72 3.08 -16.07
C THR A 526 -7.21 3.32 -16.04
N SER A 527 -6.55 3.27 -17.21
CA SER A 527 -5.12 3.55 -17.32
C SER A 527 -4.79 4.96 -16.81
N ASP A 528 -3.66 5.12 -16.14
CA ASP A 528 -3.18 6.41 -15.59
C ASP A 528 -4.07 6.99 -14.48
N ARG A 529 -4.96 6.17 -13.91
CA ARG A 529 -5.84 6.47 -12.79
C ARG A 529 -5.76 5.41 -11.71
N GLU A 530 -4.54 4.93 -11.46
CA GLU A 530 -4.21 3.96 -10.42
C GLU A 530 -4.17 4.64 -9.05
N ALA A 531 -4.41 3.89 -7.97
CA ALA A 531 -4.26 4.43 -6.62
C ALA A 531 -2.78 4.79 -6.33
N GLU A 532 -2.58 5.86 -5.56
CA GLU A 532 -1.23 6.36 -5.23
C GLU A 532 -0.89 6.09 -3.76
N TRP A 533 0.02 5.12 -3.55
CA TRP A 533 0.36 4.47 -2.28
C TRP A 533 1.43 5.18 -1.48
N PHE A 534 1.42 5.01 -0.15
CA PHE A 534 2.26 5.68 0.87
C PHE A 534 3.79 5.51 0.73
N MET A 535 4.25 4.67 -0.20
CA MET A 535 5.65 4.21 -0.36
C MET A 535 6.69 5.32 -0.58
N VAL A 536 6.27 6.56 -0.89
CA VAL A 536 7.17 7.71 -0.99
C VAL A 536 7.93 8.00 0.32
N SER A 537 7.37 7.64 1.48
CA SER A 537 8.08 7.76 2.77
C SER A 537 9.25 6.78 2.86
N ASP A 538 9.07 5.53 2.44
CA ASP A 538 10.15 4.54 2.38
C ASP A 538 11.18 4.90 1.31
N LEU A 539 10.76 5.53 0.21
CA LEU A 539 11.67 6.08 -0.81
C LEU A 539 12.56 7.19 -0.22
N ALA A 540 11.97 8.11 0.55
CA ALA A 540 12.72 9.14 1.25
C ALA A 540 13.74 8.53 2.24
N ARG A 541 13.32 7.50 2.98
CA ARG A 541 14.20 6.77 3.90
C ARG A 541 15.37 6.10 3.18
N GLY A 542 15.12 5.43 2.05
CA GLY A 542 16.18 4.82 1.25
C GLY A 542 17.26 5.83 0.83
N TYR A 543 16.83 7.03 0.40
CA TYR A 543 17.72 8.14 0.10
C TYR A 543 18.52 8.63 1.32
N VAL A 544 17.88 8.82 2.48
CA VAL A 544 18.56 9.20 3.72
C VAL A 544 19.66 8.21 4.07
N ARG A 545 19.38 6.90 3.98
CA ARG A 545 20.37 5.86 4.30
C ARG A 545 21.59 5.91 3.38
N GLN A 546 21.39 6.19 2.09
CA GLN A 546 22.51 6.36 1.17
C GLN A 546 23.36 7.59 1.52
N ALA A 547 22.72 8.71 1.90
CA ALA A 547 23.43 9.88 2.38
C ALA A 547 24.25 9.57 3.64
N MET A 548 23.68 8.81 4.60
CA MET A 548 24.37 8.42 5.82
C MET A 548 25.54 7.47 5.56
N LYS A 549 25.40 6.50 4.64
CA LYS A 549 26.53 5.63 4.24
C LYS A 549 27.72 6.44 3.72
N ILE A 550 27.47 7.47 2.90
CA ILE A 550 28.54 8.37 2.44
C ILE A 550 29.17 9.07 3.64
N LEU A 551 28.36 9.70 4.50
CA LEU A 551 28.83 10.45 5.66
C LEU A 551 29.67 9.58 6.62
N ASP A 552 29.23 8.34 6.87
CA ASP A 552 29.93 7.36 7.68
C ASP A 552 31.30 7.02 7.06
N SER A 553 31.37 6.87 5.73
CA SER A 553 32.62 6.59 5.00
C SER A 553 33.63 7.76 4.94
N LEU A 554 33.23 8.95 5.39
CA LEU A 554 34.13 10.10 5.44
C LEU A 554 35.06 10.05 6.65
N GLU A 555 34.67 9.40 7.76
CA GLU A 555 35.47 9.37 9.00
C GLU A 555 35.95 10.79 9.45
N GLY A 556 35.12 11.80 9.21
CA GLY A 556 35.41 13.21 9.53
C GLY A 556 36.21 13.99 8.49
N ARG A 557 36.61 13.38 7.36
CA ARG A 557 37.25 14.09 6.25
C ARG A 557 36.24 14.85 5.39
N GLN A 558 36.72 15.81 4.60
CA GLN A 558 35.88 16.46 3.59
C GLN A 558 35.57 15.49 2.43
N PRO A 559 34.34 15.49 1.91
CA PRO A 559 33.98 14.63 0.79
C PRO A 559 34.75 15.05 -0.47
N SER A 560 35.15 14.06 -1.27
CA SER A 560 35.58 14.28 -2.65
C SER A 560 34.41 14.84 -3.50
N ARG A 561 34.72 15.31 -4.71
CA ARG A 561 33.70 15.84 -5.63
C ARG A 561 32.59 14.82 -5.91
N ASP A 562 32.95 13.56 -6.13
CA ASP A 562 31.99 12.50 -6.47
C ASP A 562 31.14 12.11 -5.24
N GLU A 563 31.76 12.02 -4.06
CA GLU A 563 31.02 11.79 -2.81
C GLU A 563 30.06 12.92 -2.49
N ARG A 564 30.47 14.17 -2.72
CA ARG A 564 29.61 15.35 -2.56
C ARG A 564 28.42 15.29 -3.51
N ALA A 565 28.64 14.94 -4.78
CA ALA A 565 27.56 14.81 -5.75
C ALA A 565 26.56 13.69 -5.38
N LEU A 566 27.05 12.54 -4.88
CA LEU A 566 26.19 11.46 -4.40
C LEU A 566 25.39 11.90 -3.16
N LEU A 567 26.04 12.61 -2.23
CA LEU A 567 25.41 13.12 -1.02
C LEU A 567 24.30 14.12 -1.34
N ASP A 568 24.57 15.10 -2.20
CA ASP A 568 23.60 16.11 -2.62
C ASP A 568 22.41 15.47 -3.35
N ARG A 569 22.67 14.51 -4.24
CA ARG A 569 21.60 13.75 -4.93
C ARG A 569 20.74 12.96 -3.94
N ALA A 570 21.36 12.27 -3.00
CA ALA A 570 20.66 11.51 -1.98
C ALA A 570 19.78 12.43 -1.13
N TRP A 571 20.34 13.53 -0.64
CA TRP A 571 19.63 14.44 0.24
C TRP A 571 18.47 15.17 -0.43
N ALA A 572 18.65 15.57 -1.70
CA ALA A 572 17.58 16.15 -2.50
C ALA A 572 16.43 15.14 -2.73
N GLY A 573 16.77 13.88 -3.03
CA GLY A 573 15.79 12.80 -3.16
C GLY A 573 15.01 12.54 -1.88
N ALA A 574 15.69 12.53 -0.74
CA ALA A 574 15.06 12.40 0.58
C ALA A 574 14.07 13.55 0.84
N THR A 575 14.51 14.80 0.65
CA THR A 575 13.70 16.00 0.92
C THR A 575 12.44 16.04 0.05
N ARG A 576 12.54 15.77 -1.25
CA ARG A 576 11.39 15.75 -2.17
C ARG A 576 10.33 14.74 -1.74
N ASN A 577 10.75 13.51 -1.44
CA ASN A 577 9.83 12.43 -1.16
C ASN A 577 9.23 12.49 0.25
N LEU A 578 9.96 13.07 1.21
CA LEU A 578 9.42 13.36 2.53
C LEU A 578 8.35 14.47 2.49
N ASN A 579 8.56 15.50 1.67
CA ASN A 579 7.54 16.52 1.40
C ASN A 579 6.27 15.90 0.79
N ARG A 580 6.42 14.97 -0.17
CA ARG A 580 5.27 14.20 -0.70
C ARG A 580 4.59 13.39 0.40
N GLY A 581 5.35 12.71 1.26
CA GLY A 581 4.81 11.94 2.39
C GLY A 581 3.92 12.77 3.32
N TYR A 582 4.37 13.98 3.68
CA TYR A 582 3.57 14.88 4.53
C TYR A 582 2.42 15.58 3.80
N ALA A 583 2.56 15.93 2.52
CA ALA A 583 1.53 16.62 1.75
C ALA A 583 0.21 15.80 1.63
N ARG A 584 0.33 14.48 1.76
CA ARG A 584 -0.75 13.50 1.68
C ARG A 584 -1.57 13.29 2.94
N VAL A 585 -1.14 13.85 4.07
CA VAL A 585 -1.90 13.74 5.30
C VAL A 585 -3.27 14.38 5.08
N THR A 586 -4.35 13.73 5.53
CA THR A 586 -5.71 14.26 5.36
C THR A 586 -5.88 15.60 6.10
N GLY A 587 -6.85 16.41 5.64
CA GLY A 587 -7.10 17.73 6.21
C GLY A 587 -7.41 17.71 7.72
N SER A 588 -7.15 18.82 8.42
CA SER A 588 -7.43 18.94 9.86
C SER A 588 -8.94 18.86 10.20
N GLY A 589 -9.82 19.05 9.22
CA GLY A 589 -11.26 18.85 9.35
C GLY A 589 -11.76 17.45 8.97
N GLY A 590 -10.86 16.54 8.57
CA GLY A 590 -11.24 15.27 7.93
C GLY A 590 -11.61 15.47 6.47
N GLY A 591 -12.62 14.72 6.01
CA GLY A 591 -13.14 14.72 4.64
C GLY A 591 -14.00 13.47 4.42
N LEU A 592 -14.18 13.06 3.17
CA LEU A 592 -14.76 11.75 2.86
C LEU A 592 -13.72 10.81 2.23
N LYS A 593 -13.80 9.54 2.61
CA LYS A 593 -13.04 8.47 1.96
C LYS A 593 -13.65 8.10 0.61
N SER A 594 -12.92 7.32 -0.16
CA SER A 594 -13.36 6.82 -1.47
C SER A 594 -14.60 5.93 -1.44
N ASN A 595 -15.02 5.42 -0.27
CA ASN A 595 -16.24 4.64 -0.07
C ASN A 595 -17.42 5.47 0.51
N GLY A 596 -17.26 6.78 0.68
CA GLY A 596 -18.29 7.67 1.23
C GLY A 596 -18.39 7.72 2.76
N VAL A 597 -17.53 6.99 3.46
CA VAL A 597 -17.41 7.06 4.92
C VAL A 597 -16.54 8.27 5.31
N PRO A 598 -16.79 8.95 6.45
CA PRO A 598 -15.93 10.01 6.93
C PRO A 598 -14.46 9.60 7.07
N ALA A 599 -13.56 10.42 6.51
CA ALA A 599 -12.13 10.28 6.69
C ALA A 599 -11.71 10.95 8.01
N PRO A 600 -10.91 10.28 8.86
CA PRO A 600 -10.37 10.93 10.05
C PRO A 600 -9.50 12.13 9.71
N ALA A 601 -9.51 13.14 10.58
CA ALA A 601 -8.63 14.30 10.48
C ALA A 601 -7.16 13.89 10.70
N ALA A 602 -6.24 14.54 9.99
CA ALA A 602 -4.80 14.35 10.15
C ALA A 602 -4.36 12.87 10.12
N ALA A 603 -4.92 12.10 9.20
CA ALA A 603 -4.63 10.69 9.01
C ALA A 603 -3.66 10.48 7.84
N VAL A 604 -2.84 9.43 7.90
CA VAL A 604 -2.04 8.98 6.76
C VAL A 604 -2.82 7.88 6.02
N PRO A 605 -3.30 8.13 4.79
CA PRO A 605 -4.01 7.12 4.03
C PRO A 605 -3.07 6.05 3.47
N GLU A 606 -3.58 4.83 3.32
CA GLU A 606 -2.93 3.76 2.53
C GLU A 606 -2.61 4.27 1.12
N ALA A 607 -3.62 4.81 0.45
CA ALA A 607 -3.50 5.39 -0.86
C ALA A 607 -4.47 6.56 -1.05
N TRP A 608 -4.12 7.45 -1.96
CA TRP A 608 -5.04 8.41 -2.55
C TRP A 608 -5.66 7.77 -3.80
N GLN A 609 -6.99 7.70 -3.85
CA GLN A 609 -7.73 6.99 -4.92
C GLN A 609 -8.45 7.96 -5.83
N TYR A 610 -8.47 7.66 -7.13
CA TYR A 610 -9.18 8.48 -8.11
C TYR A 610 -10.70 8.33 -8.00
N VAL A 611 -11.40 9.47 -8.02
CA VAL A 611 -12.87 9.57 -8.02
C VAL A 611 -13.29 10.59 -9.06
N SER A 612 -14.37 10.33 -9.80
CA SER A 612 -14.92 11.29 -10.76
C SER A 612 -15.37 12.60 -10.10
N ARG A 613 -15.18 13.73 -10.80
CA ARG A 613 -15.69 15.06 -10.41
C ARG A 613 -16.84 15.48 -11.31
N LEU A 614 -17.65 16.42 -10.82
CA LEU A 614 -18.69 17.08 -11.62
C LEU A 614 -18.20 18.45 -12.12
N PRO A 615 -18.60 18.88 -13.34
CA PRO A 615 -19.36 18.11 -14.34
C PRO A 615 -18.49 17.10 -15.12
N SER A 616 -17.15 17.17 -14.98
CA SER A 616 -16.23 16.24 -15.65
C SER A 616 -14.86 16.19 -14.95
N GLY A 617 -14.08 15.14 -15.25
CA GLY A 617 -12.72 14.94 -14.72
C GLY A 617 -12.68 14.03 -13.49
N SER A 618 -11.54 14.04 -12.78
CA SER A 618 -11.31 13.20 -11.61
C SER A 618 -10.49 13.91 -10.54
N ALA A 619 -10.77 13.63 -9.28
CA ALA A 619 -9.98 14.01 -8.11
C ALA A 619 -9.35 12.80 -7.47
N ARG A 620 -8.59 13.06 -6.42
CA ARG A 620 -8.20 12.03 -5.48
C ARG A 620 -8.82 12.30 -4.12
N VAL A 621 -9.27 11.25 -3.47
CA VAL A 621 -9.76 11.25 -2.09
C VAL A 621 -9.01 10.17 -1.29
N PRO A 622 -8.96 10.24 0.05
CA PRO A 622 -8.33 9.21 0.85
C PRO A 622 -8.98 7.85 0.62
N GLY A 623 -8.20 6.78 0.55
CA GLY A 623 -8.72 5.43 0.37
C GLY A 623 -9.58 4.95 1.54
N ALA A 624 -10.43 3.95 1.28
CA ALA A 624 -11.35 3.37 2.26
C ALA A 624 -10.68 2.91 3.57
N ASN A 625 -9.43 2.44 3.49
CA ASN A 625 -8.69 1.91 4.65
C ASN A 625 -7.96 2.99 5.48
N THR A 626 -8.29 4.27 5.30
CA THR A 626 -7.62 5.38 6.00
C THR A 626 -8.04 5.45 7.49
N PRO A 627 -7.10 5.60 8.45
CA PRO A 627 -5.63 5.53 8.31
C PRO A 627 -5.10 4.09 8.21
N LEU A 628 -3.92 3.94 7.59
CA LEU A 628 -3.17 2.68 7.57
C LEU A 628 -1.98 2.75 8.53
N ALA A 629 -1.84 1.76 9.42
CA ALA A 629 -0.79 1.75 10.43
C ALA A 629 0.62 1.69 9.81
N TRP A 630 0.81 0.89 8.75
CA TRP A 630 2.08 0.85 8.02
C TRP A 630 2.43 2.23 7.46
N ALA A 631 1.50 2.91 6.78
CA ALA A 631 1.74 4.24 6.23
C ALA A 631 2.16 5.26 7.31
N GLN A 632 1.50 5.23 8.47
CA GLN A 632 1.85 6.08 9.61
C GLN A 632 3.28 5.82 10.11
N VAL A 633 3.66 4.55 10.24
CA VAL A 633 5.00 4.17 10.74
C VAL A 633 6.09 4.43 9.71
N SER A 634 5.83 4.19 8.42
CA SER A 634 6.77 4.53 7.35
C SER A 634 7.09 6.03 7.35
N LEU A 635 6.09 6.90 7.48
CA LEU A 635 6.32 8.34 7.59
C LEU A 635 7.06 8.72 8.87
N TRP A 636 6.67 8.15 10.02
CA TRP A 636 7.34 8.41 11.30
C TRP A 636 8.83 8.00 11.27
N GLY A 637 9.13 6.81 10.75
CA GLY A 637 10.48 6.26 10.64
C GLY A 637 11.35 7.08 9.70
N ALA A 638 10.83 7.42 8.51
CA ALA A 638 11.50 8.29 7.56
C ALA A 638 11.80 9.67 8.16
N SER A 639 10.85 10.27 8.88
CA SER A 639 11.06 11.56 9.56
C SER A 639 12.11 11.49 10.66
N GLY A 640 12.12 10.40 11.45
CA GLY A 640 13.14 10.19 12.48
C GLY A 640 14.55 10.08 11.89
N GLU A 641 14.73 9.26 10.85
CA GLU A 641 16.02 9.13 10.17
C GLU A 641 16.44 10.43 9.46
N PHE A 642 15.49 11.13 8.83
CA PHE A 642 15.78 12.41 8.17
C PHE A 642 16.22 13.49 9.16
N LEU A 643 15.56 13.61 10.32
CA LEU A 643 15.96 14.56 11.36
C LEU A 643 17.35 14.25 11.90
N ALA A 644 17.65 12.98 12.19
CA ALA A 644 18.98 12.57 12.63
C ALA A 644 20.03 12.87 11.55
N GLY A 645 19.70 12.64 10.28
CA GLY A 645 20.56 12.97 9.15
C GLY A 645 20.85 14.47 9.03
N LEU A 646 19.84 15.33 9.21
CA LEU A 646 20.01 16.79 9.23
C LEU A 646 21.00 17.23 10.30
N GLU A 647 20.81 16.75 11.53
CA GLU A 647 21.67 17.11 12.66
C GLU A 647 23.13 16.72 12.41
N ARG A 648 23.35 15.55 11.81
CA ARG A 648 24.69 15.09 11.44
C ARG A 648 25.31 15.91 10.31
N LEU A 649 24.54 16.25 9.28
CA LEU A 649 25.03 17.07 8.16
C LEU A 649 25.35 18.50 8.59
N GLU A 650 24.52 19.10 9.45
CA GLU A 650 24.77 20.41 10.05
C GLU A 650 26.04 20.39 10.91
N ALA A 651 26.21 19.38 11.78
CA ALA A 651 27.40 19.23 12.59
C ALA A 651 28.69 19.08 11.75
N ALA A 652 28.58 18.45 10.58
CA ALA A 652 29.68 18.29 9.63
C ALA A 652 29.94 19.53 8.74
N GLY A 653 29.04 20.53 8.76
CA GLY A 653 29.10 21.67 7.84
C GLY A 653 28.85 21.27 6.37
N LEU A 654 28.09 20.19 6.15
CA LEU A 654 27.83 19.58 4.85
C LEU A 654 26.36 19.68 4.42
N LEU A 655 25.54 20.44 5.14
CA LEU A 655 24.17 20.69 4.70
C LEU A 655 24.18 21.39 3.33
N PRO A 656 23.47 20.86 2.31
CA PRO A 656 23.48 21.41 0.95
C PRO A 656 22.95 22.84 0.83
#